data_AF-A0A7V2XI39-F1
#
_entry.id   AF-A0A7V2XI39-F1
#
_cell.length_a   1.000
_cell.length_b   1.000
_cell.length_c   1.000
_cell.angle_alpha   90.00
_cell.angle_beta   90.00
_cell.angle_gamma   90.00
#
_symmetry.space_group_name_H-M   'P 1'
#
loop_
_entity.id
_entity.type
_entity.pdbx_description
1 polymer ?
#
loop_
_entity_poly.entity_id
_entity_poly.type
_entity_poly.pdbx_seq_one_letter_code
_entity_poly.pdbx_strand_id
1 'polypeptide(L)'
;MNDVSLFWVAFAAYLAAAFVLVMAALRRGGEGLARGGRALVWLGLGAQTVSIVWRAFVIGTEPPTLFFERMAAAFSAGPAWQAAVYALLVVVAAAAVVVVAAFGRKRHVWLPALAVAVVLELILLDFLDFTRLPIEKVYEYLSLASWCSAVALLVLSPMVRLAAIDAALAIVASLLVVFAAIQPKTIELQLVPALQSYWLFIHVSLTSVAYAIFAVAFVLAILLLVKSYNPSLVQRGTRLRLLLAAGIAKLLAGALVLGLVLGGLILPFREVAYAPHELSAAHAAASLPVGFIQVVRYGAALLGAFGTAALVFFWVLYPLLRPRTDKSGFGSYVFVVTVVAVFAGCLILAGAVRVQEQAISRLGEERQELRRLYGLAEEGRALTREALDADVEHWRSLSAQARTILSKARWLPLDADKQAALAADPLFLSLQDLYRKAGAEWKAVLRYKDIKQIGRELDERVATTRRVIARLKLPADAEELRRVDAALEAEHARREAGALLPRRAAGQIAAFVGIAILIALPIGLALYFLLPRISERIPDGARLDRIGYGAVVVGYPLFTFGALFAGAIWAHFAWGNWWSWDPKEVGSLVGWVLYTIYLHQRYREGLSPRAAALASILGFLACTLSLAGNAFLGGLHAYS
;
A
#
# COMPACT_ATOMS: atom_id res chain seq x y z
N MET A 1 0.71 -8.61 -24.40
CA MET A 1 0.23 -8.58 -22.99
C MET A 1 0.69 -7.26 -22.37
N ASN A 2 -0.19 -6.53 -21.68
CA ASN A 2 0.19 -5.33 -20.92
C ASN A 2 0.63 -5.71 -19.48
N ASP A 3 1.27 -4.80 -18.76
CA ASP A 3 1.75 -4.96 -17.37
C ASP A 3 0.66 -5.50 -16.43
N VAL A 4 -0.58 -5.01 -16.61
CA VAL A 4 -1.77 -5.45 -15.88
C VAL A 4 -2.07 -6.93 -16.06
N SER A 5 -1.83 -7.49 -17.25
CA SER A 5 -2.07 -8.92 -17.52
C SER A 5 -1.13 -9.81 -16.71
N LEU A 6 0.17 -9.50 -16.71
CA LEU A 6 1.18 -10.27 -15.97
C LEU A 6 0.96 -10.18 -14.45
N PHE A 7 0.48 -9.03 -13.99
CA PHE A 7 0.12 -8.84 -12.59
C PHE A 7 -1.02 -9.77 -12.15
N TRP A 8 -2.07 -9.94 -12.96
CA TRP A 8 -3.15 -10.88 -12.67
C TRP A 8 -2.70 -12.34 -12.72
N VAL A 9 -1.76 -12.69 -13.61
CA VAL A 9 -1.11 -14.01 -13.61
C VAL A 9 -0.39 -14.24 -12.28
N ALA A 10 0.37 -13.26 -11.79
CA ALA A 10 1.04 -13.36 -10.49
C ALA A 10 0.05 -13.57 -9.33
N PHE A 11 -1.04 -12.80 -9.30
CA PHE A 11 -2.10 -12.97 -8.31
C PHE A 11 -2.69 -14.39 -8.33
N ALA A 12 -3.12 -14.86 -9.50
CA ALA A 12 -3.73 -16.18 -9.64
C ALA A 12 -2.76 -17.30 -9.24
N ALA A 13 -1.49 -17.16 -9.60
CA ALA A 13 -0.44 -18.11 -9.24
C ALA A 13 -0.20 -18.15 -7.72
N TYR A 14 -0.11 -16.99 -7.04
CA TYR A 14 0.04 -16.95 -5.58
C TYR A 14 -1.18 -17.47 -4.83
N LEU A 15 -2.39 -17.17 -5.31
CA LEU A 15 -3.63 -17.67 -4.72
C LEU A 15 -3.74 -19.21 -4.87
N ALA A 16 -3.44 -19.73 -6.06
CA ALA A 16 -3.39 -21.17 -6.30
C ALA A 16 -2.29 -21.83 -5.47
N ALA A 17 -1.11 -21.21 -5.37
CA ALA A 17 -0.03 -21.68 -4.51
C ALA A 17 -0.48 -21.77 -3.05
N ALA A 18 -1.09 -20.72 -2.51
CA ALA A 18 -1.63 -20.69 -1.15
C ALA A 18 -2.59 -21.86 -0.92
N PHE A 19 -3.56 -22.07 -1.82
CA PHE A 19 -4.50 -23.18 -1.72
C PHE A 19 -3.80 -24.55 -1.73
N VAL A 20 -2.91 -24.80 -2.71
CA VAL A 20 -2.19 -26.07 -2.83
C VAL A 20 -1.29 -26.32 -1.61
N LEU A 21 -0.64 -25.28 -1.08
CA LEU A 21 0.23 -25.38 0.10
C LEU A 21 -0.57 -25.61 1.38
N VAL A 22 -1.76 -25.02 1.52
CA VAL A 22 -2.69 -25.37 2.60
C VAL A 22 -3.09 -26.84 2.49
N MET A 23 -3.47 -27.32 1.30
CA MET A 23 -3.81 -28.73 1.10
C MET A 23 -2.63 -29.67 1.36
N ALA A 24 -1.41 -29.26 1.01
CA ALA A 24 -0.18 -29.98 1.31
C ALA A 24 0.08 -30.04 2.83
N ALA A 25 -0.13 -28.95 3.55
CA ALA A 25 -0.06 -28.90 5.02
C ALA A 25 -1.17 -29.74 5.67
N LEU A 26 -2.31 -29.90 4.98
CA LEU A 26 -3.46 -30.67 5.45
C LEU A 26 -3.38 -32.20 5.17
N ARG A 27 -2.47 -32.68 4.31
CA ARG A 27 -2.34 -34.11 3.95
C ARG A 27 -1.05 -34.74 4.49
N ARG A 28 -1.12 -35.99 4.98
CA ARG A 28 0.08 -36.82 5.24
C ARG A 28 0.78 -37.14 3.92
N GLY A 29 2.11 -37.03 3.87
CA GLY A 29 2.88 -37.22 2.62
C GLY A 29 2.72 -36.07 1.61
N GLY A 30 2.24 -34.90 2.03
CA GLY A 30 1.95 -33.75 1.17
C GLY A 30 3.15 -33.09 0.48
N GLU A 31 4.38 -33.60 0.60
CA GLU A 31 5.57 -33.01 -0.03
C GLU A 31 5.49 -32.92 -1.55
N GLY A 32 4.80 -33.86 -2.22
CA GLY A 32 4.51 -33.76 -3.65
C GLY A 32 3.67 -32.53 -3.98
N LEU A 33 2.60 -32.30 -3.23
CA LEU A 33 1.74 -31.12 -3.35
C LEU A 33 2.51 -29.84 -2.96
N ALA A 34 3.33 -29.89 -1.92
CA ALA A 34 4.12 -28.75 -1.49
C ALA A 34 5.12 -28.32 -2.58
N ARG A 35 5.74 -29.28 -3.29
CA ARG A 35 6.57 -28.99 -4.48
C ARG A 35 5.75 -28.30 -5.58
N GLY A 36 4.54 -28.78 -5.86
CA GLY A 36 3.63 -28.13 -6.82
C GLY A 36 3.24 -26.71 -6.40
N GLY A 37 2.88 -26.51 -5.14
CA GLY A 37 2.57 -25.20 -4.58
C GLY A 37 3.75 -24.22 -4.69
N ARG A 38 4.97 -24.67 -4.39
CA ARG A 38 6.19 -23.87 -4.57
C ARG A 38 6.46 -23.55 -6.05
N ALA A 39 6.18 -24.46 -6.97
CA ALA A 39 6.27 -24.20 -8.40
C ALA A 39 5.26 -23.13 -8.87
N LEU A 40 4.09 -23.05 -8.25
CA LEU A 40 3.15 -21.95 -8.50
C LEU A 40 3.66 -20.61 -7.94
N VAL A 41 4.31 -20.61 -6.77
CA VAL A 41 5.00 -19.40 -6.27
C VAL A 41 6.08 -18.94 -7.27
N TRP A 42 6.84 -19.89 -7.84
CA TRP A 42 7.81 -19.59 -8.89
C TRP A 42 7.20 -18.92 -10.12
N LEU A 43 6.09 -19.47 -10.61
CA LEU A 43 5.34 -18.89 -11.73
C LEU A 43 4.90 -17.44 -11.42
N GLY A 44 4.37 -17.23 -10.21
CA GLY A 44 3.93 -15.91 -9.76
C GLY A 44 5.09 -14.91 -9.67
N LEU A 45 6.21 -15.32 -9.08
CA LEU A 45 7.40 -14.48 -8.97
C LEU A 45 7.96 -14.10 -10.34
N GLY A 46 8.02 -15.04 -11.28
CA GLY A 46 8.45 -14.78 -12.64
C GLY A 46 7.55 -13.77 -13.35
N ALA A 47 6.23 -13.99 -13.34
CA ALA A 47 5.26 -13.07 -13.95
C ALA A 47 5.34 -11.67 -13.33
N GLN A 48 5.47 -11.58 -12.01
CA GLN A 48 5.60 -10.30 -11.30
C GLN A 48 6.92 -9.60 -11.59
N THR A 49 8.03 -10.34 -11.67
CA THR A 49 9.35 -9.77 -12.05
C THR A 49 9.29 -9.18 -13.45
N VAL A 50 8.72 -9.91 -14.42
CA VAL A 50 8.54 -9.39 -15.79
C VAL A 50 7.62 -8.17 -15.80
N SER A 51 6.55 -8.16 -14.99
CA SER A 51 5.68 -6.99 -14.85
C SER A 51 6.43 -5.75 -14.32
N ILE A 52 7.26 -5.93 -13.28
CA ILE A 52 8.11 -4.87 -12.71
C ILE A 52 9.12 -4.36 -13.74
N VAL A 53 9.86 -5.26 -14.39
CA VAL A 53 10.85 -4.93 -15.43
C VAL A 53 10.19 -4.20 -16.60
N TRP A 54 9.08 -4.74 -17.12
CA TRP A 54 8.33 -4.14 -18.22
C TRP A 54 7.91 -2.72 -17.89
N ARG A 55 7.35 -2.51 -16.68
CA ARG A 55 6.94 -1.19 -16.23
C ARG A 55 8.11 -0.23 -16.05
N ALA A 56 9.27 -0.74 -15.63
CA ALA A 56 10.48 0.06 -15.46
C ALA A 56 11.02 0.61 -16.79
N PHE A 57 10.96 -0.19 -17.87
CA PHE A 57 11.44 0.19 -19.19
C PHE A 57 10.42 0.95 -20.04
N VAL A 58 9.13 0.61 -19.96
CA VAL A 58 8.07 1.30 -20.72
C VAL A 58 7.94 2.77 -20.31
N ILE A 59 8.35 3.10 -19.09
CA ILE A 59 8.33 4.46 -18.52
C ILE A 59 9.76 5.04 -18.43
N GLY A 60 10.77 4.33 -18.94
CA GLY A 60 12.17 4.79 -18.93
C GLY A 60 12.33 6.14 -19.65
N THR A 61 13.30 6.94 -19.19
CA THR A 61 13.48 8.29 -19.72
C THR A 61 14.29 8.31 -21.02
N GLU A 62 15.10 7.27 -21.27
CA GLU A 62 15.95 7.15 -22.44
C GLU A 62 15.88 5.75 -23.07
N PRO A 63 16.01 5.63 -24.41
CA PRO A 63 16.06 4.34 -25.07
C PRO A 63 17.30 3.53 -24.67
N PRO A 64 17.21 2.19 -24.53
CA PRO A 64 18.31 1.34 -24.08
C PRO A 64 19.59 1.45 -24.91
N THR A 65 19.50 1.92 -26.16
CA THR A 65 20.63 2.07 -27.08
C THR A 65 21.66 3.10 -26.60
N LEU A 66 21.27 4.11 -25.81
CA LEU A 66 22.17 5.13 -25.25
C LEU A 66 23.06 4.59 -24.12
N PHE A 67 22.78 3.39 -23.61
CA PHE A 67 23.49 2.80 -22.48
C PHE A 67 25.00 2.66 -22.74
N PHE A 68 25.36 2.07 -23.88
CA PHE A 68 26.76 1.81 -24.21
C PHE A 68 27.56 3.08 -24.47
N GLU A 69 26.92 4.08 -25.08
CA GLU A 69 27.54 5.39 -25.34
C GLU A 69 27.88 6.12 -24.03
N ARG A 70 26.92 6.20 -23.09
CA ARG A 70 27.17 6.83 -21.78
C ARG A 70 28.14 6.05 -20.92
N MET A 71 28.08 4.72 -20.96
CA MET A 71 29.03 3.88 -20.24
C MET A 71 30.46 4.14 -20.73
N ALA A 72 30.69 4.15 -22.05
CA ALA A 72 31.98 4.45 -22.64
C ALA A 72 32.46 5.88 -22.31
N ALA A 73 31.56 6.87 -22.37
CA ALA A 73 31.85 8.24 -21.97
C ALA A 73 32.21 8.35 -20.48
N ALA A 74 31.49 7.65 -19.59
CA ALA A 74 31.73 7.66 -18.16
C ALA A 74 33.10 7.08 -17.78
N PHE A 75 33.54 6.01 -18.45
CA PHE A 75 34.87 5.41 -18.22
C PHE A 75 36.03 6.22 -18.82
N SER A 76 35.78 7.00 -19.88
CA SER A 76 36.83 7.75 -20.58
C SER A 76 37.00 9.19 -20.08
N ALA A 77 35.90 9.89 -19.77
CA ALA A 77 35.90 11.31 -19.46
C ALA A 77 34.84 11.76 -18.44
N GLY A 78 33.99 10.85 -17.95
CA GLY A 78 32.89 11.21 -17.05
C GLY A 78 33.25 11.19 -15.55
N PRO A 79 32.29 11.59 -14.69
CA PRO A 79 32.47 11.57 -13.24
C PRO A 79 32.76 10.17 -12.69
N ALA A 80 33.74 10.06 -11.79
CA ALA A 80 34.17 8.78 -11.19
C ALA A 80 33.02 7.98 -10.54
N TRP A 81 32.02 8.66 -9.99
CA TRP A 81 30.86 8.00 -9.40
C TRP A 81 29.99 7.28 -10.44
N GLN A 82 29.87 7.80 -11.67
CA GLN A 82 29.11 7.13 -12.74
C GLN A 82 29.82 5.86 -13.18
N ALA A 83 31.13 5.94 -13.40
CA ALA A 83 31.95 4.76 -13.69
C ALA A 83 31.84 3.69 -12.59
N ALA A 84 31.79 4.10 -11.31
CA ALA A 84 31.60 3.18 -10.19
C ALA A 84 30.22 2.49 -10.23
N VAL A 85 29.15 3.19 -10.59
CA VAL A 85 27.80 2.60 -10.73
C VAL A 85 27.76 1.63 -11.92
N TYR A 86 28.37 1.97 -13.05
CA TYR A 86 28.50 1.05 -14.19
C TYR A 86 29.31 -0.20 -13.84
N ALA A 87 30.40 -0.05 -13.08
CA ALA A 87 31.16 -1.20 -12.58
C ALA A 87 30.32 -2.07 -11.64
N LEU A 88 29.51 -1.46 -10.77
CA LEU A 88 28.62 -2.18 -9.87
C LEU A 88 27.54 -2.98 -10.62
N LEU A 89 26.98 -2.45 -11.70
CA LEU A 89 26.07 -3.19 -12.59
C LEU A 89 26.70 -4.48 -13.11
N VAL A 90 27.94 -4.39 -13.61
CA VAL A 90 28.68 -5.56 -14.10
C VAL A 90 28.96 -6.55 -12.98
N VAL A 91 29.32 -6.07 -11.79
CA VAL A 91 29.57 -6.91 -10.61
C VAL A 91 28.29 -7.63 -10.16
N VAL A 92 27.14 -6.97 -10.14
CA VAL A 92 25.85 -7.57 -9.77
C VAL A 92 25.47 -8.65 -10.78
N ALA A 93 25.58 -8.38 -12.08
CA ALA A 93 25.31 -9.36 -13.13
C ALA A 93 26.25 -10.57 -13.03
N ALA A 94 27.55 -10.32 -12.84
CA ALA A 94 28.56 -11.37 -12.67
C ALA A 94 28.30 -12.21 -11.40
N ALA A 95 27.95 -11.58 -10.28
CA ALA A 95 27.60 -12.25 -9.04
C ALA A 95 26.36 -13.14 -9.22
N ALA A 96 25.35 -12.68 -9.96
CA ALA A 96 24.18 -13.49 -10.29
C ALA A 96 24.57 -14.75 -11.09
N VAL A 97 25.43 -14.60 -12.11
CA VAL A 97 25.95 -15.74 -12.89
C VAL A 97 26.75 -16.69 -12.02
N VAL A 98 27.62 -16.18 -11.14
CA VAL A 98 28.41 -16.99 -10.20
C VAL A 98 27.50 -17.76 -9.24
N VAL A 99 26.45 -17.14 -8.71
CA VAL A 99 25.48 -17.81 -7.84
C VAL A 99 24.73 -18.90 -8.61
N VAL A 100 24.32 -18.65 -9.86
CA VAL A 100 23.69 -19.66 -10.72
C VAL A 100 24.64 -20.84 -10.97
N ALA A 101 25.90 -20.56 -11.30
CA ALA A 101 26.91 -21.59 -11.55
C ALA A 101 27.24 -22.41 -10.29
N ALA A 102 27.50 -21.74 -9.16
CA ALA A 102 27.88 -22.35 -7.90
C ALA A 102 26.75 -23.19 -7.28
N PHE A 103 25.49 -22.79 -7.51
CA PHE A 103 24.33 -23.44 -6.92
C PHE A 103 23.43 -24.13 -7.95
N GLY A 104 23.89 -24.39 -9.18
CA GLY A 104 23.04 -24.80 -10.31
C GLY A 104 22.03 -25.93 -10.02
N ARG A 105 22.38 -26.92 -9.18
CA ARG A 105 21.45 -28.01 -8.76
C ARG A 105 20.45 -27.60 -7.67
N LYS A 106 20.71 -26.54 -6.91
CA LYS A 106 19.88 -25.98 -5.84
C LYS A 106 19.05 -24.80 -6.35
N ARG A 107 18.08 -25.08 -7.23
CA ARG A 107 17.14 -24.09 -7.82
C ARG A 107 16.42 -23.17 -6.82
N HIS A 108 16.34 -23.55 -5.54
CA HIS A 108 15.78 -22.72 -4.47
C HIS A 108 16.73 -21.60 -3.99
N VAL A 109 18.00 -21.60 -4.40
CA VAL A 109 19.01 -20.61 -3.99
C VAL A 109 19.33 -19.62 -5.09
N TRP A 110 19.55 -20.09 -6.33
CA TRP A 110 20.02 -19.20 -7.39
C TRP A 110 18.91 -18.42 -8.09
N LEU A 111 17.70 -18.95 -8.18
CA LEU A 111 16.59 -18.23 -8.80
C LEU A 111 16.09 -17.03 -7.96
N PRO A 112 15.95 -17.09 -6.62
CA PRO A 112 15.65 -15.88 -5.84
C PRO A 112 16.81 -14.89 -5.89
N ALA A 113 18.06 -15.38 -5.91
CA ALA A 113 19.24 -14.53 -6.07
C ALA A 113 19.25 -13.81 -7.42
N LEU A 114 18.87 -14.49 -8.51
CA LEU A 114 18.71 -13.88 -9.83
C LEU A 114 17.58 -12.84 -9.83
N ALA A 115 16.44 -13.14 -9.18
CA ALA A 115 15.34 -12.20 -9.07
C ALA A 115 15.78 -10.92 -8.30
N VAL A 116 16.53 -11.08 -7.19
CA VAL A 116 17.13 -9.97 -6.45
C VAL A 116 18.14 -9.21 -7.31
N ALA A 117 19.00 -9.90 -8.06
CA ALA A 117 19.95 -9.28 -8.96
C ALA A 117 19.26 -8.43 -10.03
N VAL A 118 18.17 -8.92 -10.63
CA VAL A 118 17.37 -8.14 -11.60
C VAL A 118 16.82 -6.86 -10.97
N VAL A 119 16.29 -6.93 -9.74
CA VAL A 119 15.81 -5.72 -9.05
C VAL A 119 16.97 -4.77 -8.74
N LEU A 120 18.12 -5.29 -8.28
CA LEU A 120 19.32 -4.48 -8.05
C LEU A 120 19.85 -3.84 -9.34
N GLU A 121 19.81 -4.53 -10.47
CA GLU A 121 20.17 -3.97 -11.77
C GLU A 121 19.20 -2.86 -12.19
N LEU A 122 17.88 -3.07 -12.04
CA LEU A 122 16.89 -2.03 -12.31
C LEU A 122 17.11 -0.80 -11.43
N ILE A 123 17.49 -1.00 -10.16
CA ILE A 123 17.84 0.09 -9.24
C ILE A 123 19.03 0.90 -9.76
N LEU A 124 20.07 0.22 -10.20
CA LEU A 124 21.29 0.87 -10.69
C LEU A 124 21.05 1.57 -12.04
N LEU A 125 20.20 1.00 -12.90
CA LEU A 125 19.78 1.60 -14.17
C LEU A 125 18.88 2.82 -13.95
N ASP A 126 18.00 2.79 -12.95
CA ASP A 126 17.19 3.94 -12.51
C ASP A 126 18.08 5.07 -11.98
N PHE A 127 19.11 4.73 -11.21
CA PHE A 127 20.10 5.71 -10.73
C PHE A 127 20.88 6.41 -11.87
N LEU A 128 21.01 5.75 -13.01
CA LEU A 128 21.64 6.28 -14.23
C LEU A 128 20.64 6.90 -15.20
N ASP A 129 19.39 7.11 -14.77
CA ASP A 129 18.28 7.69 -15.53
C ASP A 129 17.80 6.85 -16.75
N PHE A 130 18.21 5.58 -16.89
CA PHE A 130 17.77 4.72 -18.02
C PHE A 130 16.36 4.14 -17.84
N THR A 131 15.97 3.86 -16.60
CA THR A 131 14.68 3.26 -16.26
C THR A 131 13.99 4.08 -15.19
N ARG A 132 12.71 3.77 -14.92
CA ARG A 132 12.00 4.25 -13.73
C ARG A 132 11.68 3.06 -12.83
N LEU A 133 12.28 2.94 -11.65
CA LEU A 133 11.93 1.86 -10.74
C LEU A 133 10.48 2.04 -10.25
N PRO A 134 9.57 1.06 -10.46
CA PRO A 134 8.17 1.22 -10.10
C PRO A 134 7.99 0.97 -8.60
N ILE A 135 8.27 1.97 -7.76
CA ILE A 135 8.12 1.92 -6.28
C ILE A 135 7.39 3.12 -5.69
N GLU A 136 6.87 4.03 -6.52
CA GLU A 136 6.48 5.36 -6.08
C GLU A 136 4.98 5.51 -5.87
N LYS A 137 4.20 4.56 -6.41
CA LYS A 137 2.76 4.44 -6.17
C LYS A 137 2.49 3.39 -5.11
N VAL A 138 1.39 3.51 -4.37
CA VAL A 138 0.98 2.44 -3.43
C VAL A 138 0.79 1.12 -4.16
N TYR A 139 0.27 1.13 -5.39
CA TYR A 139 0.23 -0.06 -6.27
C TYR A 139 1.62 -0.72 -6.42
N GLU A 140 2.61 0.08 -6.78
CA GLU A 140 3.97 -0.30 -7.13
C GLU A 140 4.74 -0.81 -5.91
N TYR A 141 4.68 -0.04 -4.83
CA TYR A 141 5.22 -0.39 -3.55
C TYR A 141 4.63 -1.69 -2.97
N LEU A 142 3.31 -1.87 -3.02
CA LEU A 142 2.65 -3.10 -2.56
C LEU A 142 3.00 -4.29 -3.45
N SER A 143 3.18 -4.06 -4.75
CA SER A 143 3.69 -5.06 -5.69
C SER A 143 5.10 -5.50 -5.30
N LEU A 144 6.01 -4.55 -5.03
CA LEU A 144 7.36 -4.85 -4.55
C LEU A 144 7.35 -5.60 -3.20
N ALA A 145 6.50 -5.18 -2.25
CA ALA A 145 6.37 -5.86 -0.96
C ALA A 145 5.87 -7.31 -1.12
N SER A 146 4.92 -7.55 -2.04
CA SER A 146 4.48 -8.89 -2.40
C SER A 146 5.60 -9.72 -3.03
N TRP A 147 6.35 -9.12 -3.95
CA TRP A 147 7.50 -9.76 -4.59
C TRP A 147 8.56 -10.16 -3.56
N CYS A 148 8.90 -9.28 -2.60
CA CYS A 148 9.81 -9.58 -1.50
C CYS A 148 9.28 -10.73 -0.61
N SER A 149 7.96 -10.81 -0.40
CA SER A 149 7.33 -11.89 0.36
C SER A 149 7.44 -13.25 -0.34
N ALA A 150 7.30 -13.28 -1.67
CA ALA A 150 7.49 -14.47 -2.49
C ALA A 150 8.97 -14.93 -2.51
N VAL A 151 9.92 -13.99 -2.59
CA VAL A 151 11.35 -14.27 -2.45
C VAL A 151 11.66 -14.84 -1.07
N ALA A 152 11.16 -14.20 0.00
CA ALA A 152 11.36 -14.66 1.37
C ALA A 152 10.83 -16.09 1.58
N LEU A 153 9.65 -16.41 1.04
CA LEU A 153 9.09 -17.76 1.04
C LEU A 153 10.08 -18.75 0.41
N LEU A 154 10.56 -18.46 -0.80
CA LEU A 154 11.41 -19.39 -1.55
C LEU A 154 12.79 -19.59 -0.91
N VAL A 155 13.33 -18.57 -0.24
CA VAL A 155 14.58 -18.65 0.53
C VAL A 155 14.38 -19.45 1.82
N LEU A 156 13.28 -19.24 2.54
CA LEU A 156 13.02 -19.89 3.83
C LEU A 156 12.51 -21.33 3.69
N SER A 157 11.71 -21.59 2.66
CA SER A 157 11.11 -22.91 2.41
C SER A 157 12.11 -24.09 2.50
N PRO A 158 13.30 -24.05 1.88
CA PRO A 158 14.29 -25.14 1.99
C PRO A 158 14.96 -25.24 3.37
N MET A 159 15.08 -24.13 4.11
CA MET A 159 15.67 -24.08 5.45
C MET A 159 14.71 -24.61 6.50
N VAL A 160 13.42 -24.39 6.28
CA VAL A 160 12.36 -24.62 7.24
C VAL A 160 11.61 -25.93 6.94
N ARG A 161 11.39 -26.24 5.66
CA ARG A 161 10.71 -27.44 5.09
C ARG A 161 9.30 -27.66 5.63
N LEU A 162 8.47 -26.61 5.60
CA LEU A 162 7.11 -26.67 6.15
C LEU A 162 6.10 -26.03 5.21
N ALA A 163 5.24 -26.87 4.65
CA ALA A 163 4.16 -26.44 3.77
C ALA A 163 3.22 -25.41 4.45
N ALA A 164 3.07 -25.44 5.77
CA ALA A 164 2.25 -24.48 6.50
C ALA A 164 2.83 -23.04 6.48
N ILE A 165 4.15 -22.89 6.55
CA ILE A 165 4.80 -21.58 6.45
C ILE A 165 4.78 -21.10 5.01
N ASP A 166 5.08 -22.00 4.06
CA ASP A 166 4.98 -21.71 2.63
C ASP A 166 3.55 -21.22 2.30
N ALA A 167 2.52 -21.91 2.81
CA ALA A 167 1.13 -21.52 2.62
C ALA A 167 0.84 -20.12 3.17
N ALA A 168 1.25 -19.84 4.41
CA ALA A 168 1.00 -18.56 5.05
C ALA A 168 1.70 -17.40 4.32
N LEU A 169 2.94 -17.58 3.88
CA LEU A 169 3.65 -16.56 3.10
C LEU A 169 3.04 -16.37 1.70
N ALA A 170 2.54 -17.43 1.06
CA ALA A 170 1.82 -17.32 -0.21
C ALA A 170 0.48 -16.58 -0.04
N ILE A 171 -0.21 -16.76 1.10
CA ILE A 171 -1.41 -15.97 1.45
C ILE A 171 -1.03 -14.49 1.59
N VAL A 172 0.05 -14.16 2.31
CA VAL A 172 0.51 -12.77 2.43
C VAL A 172 0.84 -12.17 1.06
N ALA A 173 1.59 -12.88 0.22
CA ALA A 173 1.93 -12.42 -1.12
C ALA A 173 0.67 -12.17 -1.97
N SER A 174 -0.30 -13.10 -1.97
CA SER A 174 -1.56 -12.95 -2.72
C SER A 174 -2.45 -11.80 -2.20
N LEU A 175 -2.52 -11.60 -0.88
CA LEU A 175 -3.24 -10.47 -0.28
C LEU A 175 -2.59 -9.13 -0.65
N LEU A 176 -1.25 -9.04 -0.65
CA LEU A 176 -0.55 -7.83 -1.05
C LEU A 176 -0.74 -7.54 -2.55
N VAL A 177 -0.70 -8.56 -3.43
CA VAL A 177 -0.98 -8.37 -4.87
C VAL A 177 -2.43 -7.94 -5.10
N VAL A 178 -3.42 -8.58 -4.48
CA VAL A 178 -4.82 -8.17 -4.71
C VAL A 178 -5.10 -6.77 -4.16
N PHE A 179 -4.49 -6.43 -3.03
CA PHE A 179 -4.61 -5.09 -2.45
C PHE A 179 -3.91 -4.04 -3.31
N ALA A 180 -2.78 -4.36 -3.94
CA ALA A 180 -2.18 -3.54 -4.98
C ALA A 180 -3.13 -3.39 -6.19
N ALA A 181 -3.78 -4.47 -6.62
CA ALA A 181 -4.64 -4.50 -7.82
C ALA A 181 -5.78 -3.49 -7.81
N ILE A 182 -6.27 -3.12 -6.62
CA ILE A 182 -7.39 -2.18 -6.43
C ILE A 182 -6.92 -0.72 -6.25
N GLN A 183 -5.61 -0.49 -6.19
CA GLN A 183 -5.05 0.86 -6.13
C GLN A 183 -5.10 1.50 -7.52
N PRO A 184 -5.13 2.85 -7.59
CA PRO A 184 -5.01 3.57 -8.85
C PRO A 184 -3.75 3.12 -9.62
N LYS A 185 -3.96 2.62 -10.84
CA LYS A 185 -2.88 2.14 -11.74
C LYS A 185 -2.46 3.18 -12.76
N THR A 186 -3.21 4.29 -12.86
CA THR A 186 -3.03 5.33 -13.86
C THR A 186 -1.61 5.88 -13.77
N ILE A 187 -0.94 5.82 -14.92
CA ILE A 187 0.45 6.22 -15.09
C ILE A 187 0.45 7.74 -15.15
N GLU A 188 0.53 8.39 -13.99
CA GLU A 188 1.05 9.76 -13.95
C GLU A 188 2.50 9.66 -14.39
N LEU A 189 2.77 10.03 -15.63
CA LEU A 189 4.06 9.79 -16.29
C LEU A 189 5.24 10.49 -15.60
N GLN A 190 5.03 11.24 -14.50
CA GLN A 190 6.10 11.92 -13.76
C GLN A 190 5.89 12.09 -12.24
N LEU A 191 7.02 12.18 -11.54
CA LEU A 191 7.20 11.86 -10.12
C LEU A 191 7.70 13.04 -9.31
N VAL A 192 7.07 13.31 -8.15
CA VAL A 192 7.60 14.25 -7.13
C VAL A 192 9.13 14.10 -7.00
N PRO A 193 10.00 15.13 -7.01
CA PRO A 193 11.44 15.07 -6.81
C PRO A 193 11.74 14.77 -5.37
N ALA A 194 10.78 15.01 -4.48
CA ALA A 194 10.67 14.26 -3.25
C ALA A 194 10.86 12.76 -3.55
N LEU A 195 10.08 12.20 -4.48
CA LEU A 195 10.22 10.81 -4.97
C LEU A 195 11.44 10.58 -5.90
N GLN A 196 11.95 11.58 -6.63
CA GLN A 196 13.25 11.52 -7.35
C GLN A 196 14.45 11.82 -6.44
N SER A 197 14.37 11.38 -5.19
CA SER A 197 15.47 11.42 -4.24
C SER A 197 15.98 10.01 -4.03
N TYR A 198 17.30 9.85 -4.06
CA TYR A 198 17.95 8.60 -3.65
C TYR A 198 17.54 8.21 -2.22
N TRP A 199 17.13 9.17 -1.38
CA TRP A 199 16.56 8.90 -0.06
C TRP A 199 15.19 8.26 -0.08
N LEU A 200 14.29 8.61 -1.01
CA LEU A 200 13.03 7.86 -1.17
C LEU A 200 13.37 6.43 -1.53
N PHE A 201 14.25 6.25 -2.51
CA PHE A 201 14.62 4.93 -2.99
C PHE A 201 15.13 4.05 -1.84
N ILE A 202 16.08 4.56 -1.06
CA ILE A 202 16.62 3.89 0.12
C ILE A 202 15.51 3.61 1.15
N HIS A 203 14.70 4.63 1.46
CA HIS A 203 13.60 4.54 2.41
C HIS A 203 12.64 3.42 2.03
N VAL A 204 12.06 3.49 0.83
CA VAL A 204 10.98 2.59 0.38
C VAL A 204 11.50 1.17 0.21
N SER A 205 12.67 0.98 -0.42
CA SER A 205 13.23 -0.35 -0.67
C SER A 205 13.57 -1.08 0.63
N LEU A 206 14.30 -0.43 1.53
CA LEU A 206 14.68 -1.04 2.81
C LEU A 206 13.46 -1.28 3.70
N THR A 207 12.48 -0.37 3.65
CA THR A 207 11.21 -0.53 4.36
C THR A 207 10.39 -1.70 3.78
N SER A 208 10.31 -1.87 2.46
CA SER A 208 9.66 -3.03 1.82
C SER A 208 10.30 -4.36 2.23
N VAL A 209 11.63 -4.43 2.22
CA VAL A 209 12.36 -5.64 2.66
C VAL A 209 12.11 -5.91 4.14
N ALA A 210 12.19 -4.87 4.98
CA ALA A 210 11.92 -5.00 6.41
C ALA A 210 10.50 -5.51 6.69
N TYR A 211 9.48 -4.98 6.00
CA TYR A 211 8.11 -5.46 6.14
C TYR A 211 7.94 -6.91 5.68
N ALA A 212 8.59 -7.34 4.61
CA ALA A 212 8.56 -8.74 4.19
C ALA A 212 9.16 -9.67 5.26
N ILE A 213 10.26 -9.26 5.89
CA ILE A 213 10.90 -9.99 6.99
C ILE A 213 10.01 -9.99 8.25
N PHE A 214 9.39 -8.86 8.59
CA PHE A 214 8.45 -8.79 9.70
C PHE A 214 7.16 -9.59 9.43
N ALA A 215 6.72 -9.71 8.18
CA ALA A 215 5.61 -10.59 7.82
C ALA A 215 5.95 -12.06 8.07
N VAL A 216 7.20 -12.48 7.82
CA VAL A 216 7.70 -13.81 8.21
C VAL A 216 7.64 -13.97 9.73
N ALA A 217 8.17 -13.02 10.49
CA ALA A 217 8.16 -13.06 11.96
C ALA A 217 6.72 -13.13 12.51
N PHE A 218 5.80 -12.35 11.94
CA PHE A 218 4.37 -12.35 12.26
C PHE A 218 3.72 -13.72 12.02
N VAL A 219 3.97 -14.34 10.86
CA VAL A 219 3.46 -15.68 10.54
C VAL A 219 4.01 -16.73 11.51
N LEU A 220 5.32 -16.70 11.81
CA LEU A 220 5.95 -17.62 12.75
C LEU A 220 5.40 -17.44 14.17
N ALA A 221 5.14 -16.21 14.59
CA ALA A 221 4.50 -15.89 15.86
C ALA A 221 3.09 -16.46 15.95
N ILE A 222 2.28 -16.32 14.88
CA ILE A 222 0.95 -16.95 14.79
C ILE A 222 1.05 -18.47 14.94
N LEU A 223 1.94 -19.11 14.18
CA LEU A 223 2.11 -20.56 14.21
C LEU A 223 2.60 -21.04 15.59
N LEU A 224 3.47 -20.28 16.25
CA LEU A 224 3.93 -20.57 17.61
C LEU A 224 2.77 -20.56 18.61
N LEU A 225 1.89 -19.56 18.55
CA LEU A 225 0.73 -19.48 19.43
C LEU A 225 -0.27 -20.60 19.15
N VAL A 226 -0.53 -20.92 17.88
CA VAL A 226 -1.38 -22.06 17.48
C VAL A 226 -0.80 -23.38 17.96
N LYS A 227 0.53 -23.58 17.85
CA LYS A 227 1.20 -24.79 18.37
C LYS A 227 1.11 -24.90 19.89
N SER A 228 1.12 -23.77 20.58
CA SER A 228 1.05 -23.72 22.04
C SER A 228 -0.34 -24.00 22.61
N TYR A 229 -1.35 -24.13 21.74
CA TYR A 229 -2.73 -24.45 22.12
C TYR A 229 -2.91 -25.95 22.30
N ASN A 230 -3.33 -26.36 23.49
CA ASN A 230 -3.71 -27.73 23.80
C ASN A 230 -5.18 -27.78 24.24
N PRO A 231 -6.10 -28.28 23.39
CA PRO A 231 -7.53 -28.30 23.69
C PRO A 231 -7.88 -29.23 24.87
N SER A 232 -7.07 -30.26 25.16
CA SER A 232 -7.31 -31.19 26.26
C SER A 232 -7.11 -30.57 27.65
N LEU A 233 -6.28 -29.51 27.73
CA LEU A 233 -5.96 -28.82 28.98
C LEU A 233 -6.95 -27.69 29.32
N VAL A 234 -7.95 -27.46 28.47
CA VAL A 234 -8.93 -26.38 28.67
C VAL A 234 -9.87 -26.76 29.82
N GLN A 235 -9.73 -26.09 30.96
CA GLN A 235 -10.58 -26.33 32.13
C GLN A 235 -12.05 -25.98 31.83
N ARG A 236 -12.99 -26.76 32.38
CA ARG A 236 -14.43 -26.48 32.30
C ARG A 236 -14.72 -25.06 32.81
N GLY A 237 -15.51 -24.29 32.06
CA GLY A 237 -15.83 -22.88 32.37
C GLY A 237 -14.85 -21.83 31.83
N THR A 238 -13.62 -22.20 31.46
CA THR A 238 -12.63 -21.26 30.87
C THR A 238 -13.13 -20.66 29.55
N ARG A 239 -13.81 -21.48 28.73
CA ARG A 239 -14.43 -21.03 27.47
C ARG A 239 -15.46 -19.93 27.70
N LEU A 240 -16.35 -20.13 28.69
CA LEU A 240 -17.39 -19.15 29.02
C LEU A 240 -16.80 -17.85 29.56
N ARG A 241 -15.84 -17.91 30.49
CA ARG A 241 -15.16 -16.73 31.05
C ARG A 241 -14.46 -15.89 29.99
N LEU A 242 -13.87 -16.54 28.98
CA LEU A 242 -13.18 -15.84 27.89
C LEU A 242 -14.13 -15.30 26.82
N LEU A 243 -15.27 -15.97 26.57
CA LEU A 243 -16.34 -15.39 25.77
C LEU A 243 -16.92 -14.15 26.45
N LEU A 244 -17.09 -14.18 27.78
CA LEU A 244 -17.47 -13.01 28.57
C LEU A 244 -16.41 -11.91 28.49
N ALA A 245 -15.11 -12.24 28.64
CA ALA A 245 -14.00 -11.30 28.47
C ALA A 245 -14.03 -10.62 27.09
N ALA A 246 -14.23 -11.39 26.03
CA ALA A 246 -14.34 -10.89 24.66
C ALA A 246 -15.59 -10.01 24.46
N GLY A 247 -16.72 -10.37 25.08
CA GLY A 247 -17.94 -9.56 25.09
C GLY A 247 -17.71 -8.22 25.78
N ILE A 248 -17.17 -8.24 27.01
CA ILE A 248 -16.86 -7.03 27.79
C ILE A 248 -15.84 -6.15 27.05
N ALA A 249 -14.78 -6.74 26.50
CA ALA A 249 -13.77 -6.00 25.73
C ALA A 249 -14.37 -5.26 24.53
N LYS A 250 -15.29 -5.90 23.80
CA LYS A 250 -16.02 -5.26 22.69
C LYS A 250 -16.94 -4.14 23.17
N LEU A 251 -17.60 -4.31 24.32
CA LEU A 251 -18.42 -3.25 24.92
C LEU A 251 -17.57 -2.05 25.34
N LEU A 252 -16.43 -2.28 25.99
CA LEU A 252 -15.47 -1.22 26.37
C LEU A 252 -14.87 -0.52 25.16
N ALA A 253 -14.48 -1.27 24.12
CA ALA A 253 -14.01 -0.71 22.86
C ALA A 253 -15.10 0.13 22.17
N GLY A 254 -16.34 -0.36 22.17
CA GLY A 254 -17.50 0.35 21.65
C GLY A 254 -17.75 1.65 22.39
N ALA A 255 -17.69 1.62 23.73
CA ALA A 255 -17.84 2.80 24.58
C ALA A 255 -16.69 3.81 24.38
N LEU A 256 -15.43 3.34 24.26
CA LEU A 256 -14.28 4.19 23.97
C LEU A 256 -14.42 4.89 22.62
N VAL A 257 -14.72 4.12 21.56
CA VAL A 257 -14.91 4.66 20.21
C VAL A 257 -16.10 5.62 20.17
N LEU A 258 -17.21 5.27 20.80
CA LEU A 258 -18.38 6.15 20.92
C LEU A 258 -18.04 7.42 21.70
N GLY A 259 -17.27 7.33 22.79
CA GLY A 259 -16.79 8.47 23.57
C GLY A 259 -15.85 9.38 22.77
N LEU A 260 -14.94 8.83 21.97
CA LEU A 260 -14.07 9.60 21.07
C LEU A 260 -14.86 10.31 19.97
N VAL A 261 -15.90 9.65 19.44
CA VAL A 261 -16.81 10.21 18.44
C VAL A 261 -17.67 11.34 19.05
N LEU A 262 -18.29 11.10 20.20
CA LEU A 262 -19.17 12.06 20.87
C LEU A 262 -18.41 13.23 21.50
N GLY A 263 -17.20 12.99 21.98
CA GLY A 263 -16.35 13.99 22.63
C GLY A 263 -15.62 14.92 21.67
N GLY A 264 -15.84 14.81 20.34
CA GLY A 264 -15.19 15.66 19.34
C GLY A 264 -13.65 15.49 19.29
N LEU A 265 -13.14 14.40 19.88
CA LEU A 265 -11.72 14.04 19.92
C LEU A 265 -11.28 13.25 18.68
N ILE A 266 -12.21 12.98 17.76
CA ILE A 266 -11.88 13.05 16.35
C ILE A 266 -11.44 14.51 16.16
N LEU A 267 -10.13 14.76 16.23
CA LEU A 267 -9.51 16.04 15.87
C LEU A 267 -10.33 16.69 14.74
N PRO A 268 -10.50 18.01 14.68
CA PRO A 268 -11.12 18.65 13.53
C PRO A 268 -10.23 18.41 12.28
N PHE A 269 -10.25 17.20 11.75
CA PHE A 269 -9.75 16.76 10.45
C PHE A 269 -10.60 17.35 9.32
N ARG A 270 -11.58 18.18 9.67
CA ARG A 270 -12.28 19.09 8.78
C ARG A 270 -11.31 19.96 7.95
N GLU A 271 -10.06 20.13 8.42
CA GLU A 271 -9.06 20.98 7.76
C GLU A 271 -7.75 20.29 7.32
N VAL A 272 -7.45 19.04 7.71
CA VAL A 272 -6.09 18.46 7.51
C VAL A 272 -5.94 17.60 6.23
N ALA A 273 -6.89 17.62 5.30
CA ALA A 273 -6.71 16.96 4.01
C ALA A 273 -7.26 17.80 2.85
N TYR A 274 -6.37 18.61 2.25
CA TYR A 274 -6.49 19.17 0.90
C TYR A 274 -7.84 19.83 0.55
N ALA A 275 -8.24 20.84 1.31
CA ALA A 275 -8.85 22.01 0.68
C ALA A 275 -7.71 23.04 0.53
N PRO A 276 -7.27 23.42 -0.68
CA PRO A 276 -6.41 24.59 -0.80
C PRO A 276 -7.15 25.76 -0.17
N HIS A 277 -6.43 26.58 0.59
CA HIS A 277 -6.94 27.83 1.18
C HIS A 277 -7.50 28.81 0.12
N GLU A 278 -7.39 28.49 -1.17
CA GLU A 278 -7.96 29.25 -2.29
C GLU A 278 -9.28 28.66 -2.84
N LEU A 279 -9.65 27.42 -2.49
CA LEU A 279 -10.96 26.83 -2.88
C LEU A 279 -12.07 27.05 -1.85
N SER A 280 -11.82 27.71 -0.72
CA SER A 280 -12.86 27.87 0.33
C SER A 280 -13.88 28.98 0.07
N ALA A 281 -13.56 29.98 -0.77
CA ALA A 281 -14.45 31.14 -0.94
C ALA A 281 -15.47 30.99 -2.09
N ALA A 282 -15.09 30.36 -3.21
CA ALA A 282 -15.95 30.25 -4.40
C ALA A 282 -16.63 28.87 -4.58
N HIS A 283 -16.08 27.79 -4.01
CA HIS A 283 -16.62 26.43 -4.18
C HIS A 283 -17.62 26.00 -3.10
N ALA A 284 -17.96 26.89 -2.15
CA ALA A 284 -18.93 26.62 -1.10
C ALA A 284 -20.36 26.37 -1.62
N ALA A 285 -20.67 26.73 -2.87
CA ALA A 285 -22.01 26.64 -3.45
C ALA A 285 -22.29 25.36 -4.26
N ALA A 286 -21.30 24.51 -4.55
CA ALA A 286 -21.48 23.34 -5.42
C ALA A 286 -20.80 22.05 -4.88
N SER A 287 -20.74 21.91 -3.55
CA SER A 287 -20.09 20.77 -2.91
C SER A 287 -20.90 19.48 -3.13
N LEU A 288 -20.31 18.50 -3.83
CA LEU A 288 -20.52 17.09 -3.46
C LEU A 288 -20.39 16.99 -1.93
N PRO A 289 -21.19 16.19 -1.21
CA PRO A 289 -21.06 16.13 0.23
C PRO A 289 -19.69 15.54 0.58
N VAL A 290 -18.71 16.41 0.82
CA VAL A 290 -17.37 16.14 1.34
C VAL A 290 -17.47 15.25 2.60
N GLY A 291 -18.60 15.32 3.31
CA GLY A 291 -18.95 14.45 4.43
C GLY A 291 -19.03 12.96 4.10
N PHE A 292 -19.44 12.53 2.89
CA PHE A 292 -19.58 11.09 2.59
C PHE A 292 -18.22 10.38 2.48
N ILE A 293 -17.27 10.96 1.73
CA ILE A 293 -15.91 10.44 1.54
C ILE A 293 -15.14 10.45 2.86
N GLN A 294 -15.29 11.53 3.63
CA GLN A 294 -14.66 11.66 4.94
C GLN A 294 -15.15 10.58 5.91
N VAL A 295 -16.46 10.35 6.04
CA VAL A 295 -17.00 9.43 7.04
C VAL A 295 -16.73 7.95 6.74
N VAL A 296 -16.60 7.56 5.46
CA VAL A 296 -16.22 6.19 5.08
C VAL A 296 -14.76 5.89 5.41
N ARG A 297 -13.84 6.84 5.18
CA ARG A 297 -12.43 6.72 5.61
C ARG A 297 -12.33 6.69 7.13
N TYR A 298 -13.13 7.51 7.83
CA TYR A 298 -13.23 7.47 9.29
C TYR A 298 -13.87 6.18 9.82
N GLY A 299 -14.83 5.57 9.12
CA GLY A 299 -15.43 4.29 9.52
C GLY A 299 -14.42 3.15 9.57
N ALA A 300 -13.50 3.08 8.60
CA ALA A 300 -12.41 2.11 8.59
C ALA A 300 -11.37 2.38 9.70
N ALA A 301 -11.00 3.65 9.91
CA ALA A 301 -10.15 4.06 11.02
C ALA A 301 -10.76 3.76 12.40
N LEU A 302 -12.06 4.02 12.57
CA LEU A 302 -12.82 3.75 13.80
C LEU A 302 -13.00 2.25 14.04
N LEU A 303 -13.11 1.41 13.00
CA LEU A 303 -13.10 -0.05 13.13
C LEU A 303 -11.70 -0.57 13.46
N GLY A 304 -10.66 -0.01 12.85
CA GLY A 304 -9.27 -0.29 13.24
C GLY A 304 -9.01 0.07 14.69
N ALA A 305 -9.48 1.25 15.13
CA ALA A 305 -9.42 1.70 16.51
C ALA A 305 -10.28 0.83 17.43
N PHE A 306 -11.50 0.45 17.03
CA PHE A 306 -12.38 -0.46 17.77
C PHE A 306 -11.75 -1.84 17.90
N GLY A 307 -11.24 -2.42 16.81
CA GLY A 307 -10.60 -3.73 16.79
C GLY A 307 -9.33 -3.72 17.63
N THR A 308 -8.50 -2.69 17.50
CA THR A 308 -7.30 -2.51 18.31
C THR A 308 -7.66 -2.32 19.78
N ALA A 309 -8.62 -1.45 20.10
CA ALA A 309 -9.10 -1.23 21.45
C ALA A 309 -9.73 -2.49 22.04
N ALA A 310 -10.53 -3.23 21.28
CA ALA A 310 -11.14 -4.49 21.71
C ALA A 310 -10.07 -5.54 21.97
N LEU A 311 -9.02 -5.61 21.16
CA LEU A 311 -7.87 -6.48 21.40
C LEU A 311 -7.10 -6.04 22.64
N VAL A 312 -6.86 -4.74 22.83
CA VAL A 312 -6.20 -4.18 24.02
C VAL A 312 -7.01 -4.48 25.27
N PHE A 313 -8.30 -4.11 25.30
CA PHE A 313 -9.19 -4.40 26.42
C PHE A 313 -9.32 -5.89 26.68
N PHE A 314 -9.40 -6.73 25.64
CA PHE A 314 -9.41 -8.17 25.80
C PHE A 314 -8.13 -8.64 26.48
N TRP A 315 -6.97 -8.13 26.08
CA TRP A 315 -5.69 -8.50 26.70
C TRP A 315 -5.45 -7.91 28.09
N VAL A 316 -6.09 -6.80 28.43
CA VAL A 316 -6.13 -6.28 29.81
C VAL A 316 -7.03 -7.16 30.68
N LEU A 317 -8.18 -7.59 30.16
CA LEU A 317 -9.13 -8.45 30.87
C LEU A 317 -8.71 -9.92 30.91
N TYR A 318 -7.91 -10.36 29.94
CA TYR A 318 -7.52 -11.75 29.77
C TYR A 318 -6.76 -12.33 30.98
N PRO A 319 -5.73 -11.68 31.55
CA PRO A 319 -5.06 -12.14 32.77
C PRO A 319 -5.98 -12.21 33.98
N LEU A 320 -7.02 -11.36 34.04
CA LEU A 320 -7.96 -11.29 35.16
C LEU A 320 -8.99 -12.43 35.13
N LEU A 321 -9.43 -12.82 33.93
CA LEU A 321 -10.51 -13.78 33.71
C LEU A 321 -10.01 -15.20 33.40
N ARG A 322 -8.74 -15.34 32.99
CA ARG A 322 -8.08 -16.64 32.80
C ARG A 322 -7.71 -17.26 34.15
N PRO A 323 -8.00 -18.55 34.39
CA PRO A 323 -7.46 -19.25 35.54
C PRO A 323 -5.92 -19.16 35.56
N ARG A 324 -5.30 -18.76 36.68
CA ARG A 324 -3.83 -18.67 36.81
C ARG A 324 -3.12 -20.01 36.53
N THR A 325 -3.83 -21.12 36.68
CA THR A 325 -3.36 -22.48 36.43
C THR A 325 -3.58 -22.97 35.00
N ASP A 326 -4.28 -22.20 34.16
CA ASP A 326 -4.57 -22.58 32.79
C ASP A 326 -3.29 -22.60 31.95
N LYS A 327 -2.84 -23.79 31.54
CA LYS A 327 -1.69 -23.98 30.64
C LYS A 327 -2.10 -24.23 29.18
N SER A 328 -3.41 -24.23 28.88
CA SER A 328 -3.96 -24.66 27.59
C SER A 328 -3.57 -23.78 26.41
N GLY A 329 -3.16 -22.52 26.62
CA GLY A 329 -2.89 -21.58 25.53
C GLY A 329 -4.14 -21.11 24.77
N PHE A 330 -5.34 -21.43 25.26
CA PHE A 330 -6.60 -21.13 24.59
C PHE A 330 -6.84 -19.64 24.34
N GLY A 331 -6.38 -18.75 25.21
CA GLY A 331 -6.50 -17.31 24.97
C GLY A 331 -5.64 -16.79 23.83
N SER A 332 -4.37 -17.25 23.76
CA SER A 332 -3.49 -16.96 22.63
C SER A 332 -4.07 -17.49 21.32
N TYR A 333 -4.72 -18.64 21.36
CA TYR A 333 -5.42 -19.21 20.22
C TYR A 333 -6.61 -18.36 19.75
N VAL A 334 -7.50 -17.96 20.68
CA VAL A 334 -8.63 -17.07 20.37
C VAL A 334 -8.15 -15.71 19.86
N PHE A 335 -7.06 -15.19 20.42
CA PHE A 335 -6.43 -13.97 19.92
C PHE A 335 -5.98 -14.12 18.47
N VAL A 336 -5.25 -15.17 18.12
CA VAL A 336 -4.81 -15.42 16.75
C VAL A 336 -6.01 -15.49 15.79
N VAL A 337 -7.03 -16.28 16.13
CA VAL A 337 -8.23 -16.42 15.31
C VAL A 337 -8.91 -15.06 15.10
N THR A 338 -9.02 -14.27 16.17
CA THR A 338 -9.67 -12.96 16.13
C THR A 338 -8.85 -11.95 15.32
N VAL A 339 -7.54 -11.85 15.57
CA VAL A 339 -6.64 -10.94 14.85
C VAL A 339 -6.64 -11.23 13.36
N VAL A 340 -6.46 -12.50 12.96
CA VAL A 340 -6.40 -12.87 11.54
C VAL A 340 -7.75 -12.61 10.87
N ALA A 341 -8.85 -12.96 11.52
CA ALA A 341 -10.19 -12.75 10.99
C ALA A 341 -10.55 -11.27 10.84
N VAL A 342 -10.29 -10.46 11.86
CA VAL A 342 -10.54 -9.01 11.83
C VAL A 342 -9.63 -8.35 10.80
N PHE A 343 -8.35 -8.68 10.76
CA PHE A 343 -7.40 -8.12 9.79
C PHE A 343 -7.82 -8.44 8.35
N ALA A 344 -8.13 -9.70 8.05
CA ALA A 344 -8.61 -10.10 6.73
C ALA A 344 -9.95 -9.44 6.37
N GLY A 345 -10.90 -9.40 7.32
CA GLY A 345 -12.20 -8.74 7.13
C GLY A 345 -12.06 -7.25 6.84
N CYS A 346 -11.16 -6.55 7.54
CA CYS A 346 -10.86 -5.15 7.30
C CYS A 346 -10.28 -4.93 5.90
N LEU A 347 -9.35 -5.76 5.44
CA LEU A 347 -8.76 -5.64 4.11
C LEU A 347 -9.79 -5.86 3.00
N ILE A 348 -10.65 -6.88 3.13
CA ILE A 348 -11.71 -7.18 2.14
C ILE A 348 -12.72 -6.03 2.09
N LEU A 349 -13.15 -5.55 3.26
CA LEU A 349 -14.10 -4.45 3.35
C LEU A 349 -13.52 -3.14 2.81
N ALA A 350 -12.28 -2.81 3.16
CA ALA A 350 -11.58 -1.64 2.63
C ALA A 350 -11.49 -1.69 1.09
N GLY A 351 -11.21 -2.85 0.52
CA GLY A 351 -11.19 -3.04 -0.93
C GLY A 351 -12.55 -2.83 -1.58
N ALA A 352 -13.60 -3.45 -1.04
CA ALA A 352 -14.96 -3.31 -1.55
C ALA A 352 -15.46 -1.86 -1.51
N VAL A 353 -15.21 -1.18 -0.39
CA VAL A 353 -15.57 0.23 -0.18
C VAL A 353 -14.80 1.15 -1.12
N ARG A 354 -13.50 0.92 -1.31
CA ARG A 354 -12.67 1.74 -2.22
C ARG A 354 -13.15 1.66 -3.66
N VAL A 355 -13.60 0.48 -4.11
CA VAL A 355 -14.17 0.30 -5.45
C VAL A 355 -15.47 1.10 -5.61
N GLN A 356 -16.34 1.10 -4.60
CA GLN A 356 -17.57 1.90 -4.62
C GLN A 356 -17.27 3.41 -4.60
N GLU A 357 -16.35 3.84 -3.75
CA GLU A 357 -15.92 5.25 -3.63
C GLU A 357 -15.38 5.78 -4.96
N GLN A 358 -14.47 5.03 -5.60
CA GLN A 358 -13.93 5.40 -6.91
C GLN A 358 -15.02 5.50 -7.98
N ALA A 359 -16.03 4.64 -7.93
CA ALA A 359 -17.13 4.69 -8.89
C ALA A 359 -18.03 5.93 -8.69
N ILE A 360 -18.31 6.31 -7.44
CA ILE A 360 -19.13 7.49 -7.12
C ILE A 360 -18.37 8.79 -7.40
N SER A 361 -17.08 8.88 -7.01
CA SER A 361 -16.22 10.06 -7.28
C SER A 361 -16.18 10.40 -8.77
N ARG A 362 -16.00 9.37 -9.62
CA ARG A 362 -15.96 9.53 -11.09
C ARG A 362 -17.24 10.15 -11.65
N LEU A 363 -18.41 9.80 -11.12
CA LEU A 363 -19.68 10.39 -11.56
C LEU A 363 -19.78 11.86 -11.13
N GLY A 364 -19.29 12.20 -9.94
CA GLY A 364 -19.20 13.59 -9.49
C GLY A 364 -18.32 14.46 -10.39
N GLU A 365 -17.15 13.95 -10.77
CA GLU A 365 -16.23 14.59 -11.72
C GLU A 365 -16.88 14.79 -13.11
N GLU A 366 -17.57 13.77 -13.63
CA GLU A 366 -18.28 13.86 -14.92
C GLU A 366 -19.39 14.92 -14.89
N ARG A 367 -20.13 15.06 -13.78
CA ARG A 367 -21.14 16.12 -13.62
C ARG A 367 -20.52 17.51 -13.53
N GLN A 368 -19.38 17.66 -12.86
CA GLN A 368 -18.68 18.95 -12.82
C GLN A 368 -18.20 19.37 -14.21
N GLU A 369 -17.68 18.43 -14.99
CA GLU A 369 -17.27 18.69 -16.36
C GLU A 369 -18.47 19.03 -17.27
N LEU A 370 -19.63 18.39 -17.08
CA LEU A 370 -20.86 18.81 -17.77
C LEU A 370 -21.25 20.25 -17.44
N ARG A 371 -21.16 20.68 -16.17
CA ARG A 371 -21.43 22.08 -15.80
C ARG A 371 -20.51 23.06 -16.51
N ARG A 372 -19.25 22.69 -16.74
CA ARG A 372 -18.34 23.49 -17.58
C ARG A 372 -18.86 23.57 -19.03
N LEU A 373 -19.25 22.45 -19.62
CA LEU A 373 -19.77 22.41 -20.99
C LEU A 373 -21.06 23.22 -21.14
N TYR A 374 -21.91 23.26 -20.10
CA TYR A 374 -23.06 24.16 -20.04
C TYR A 374 -22.63 25.63 -20.15
N GLY A 375 -21.67 26.06 -19.33
CA GLY A 375 -21.16 27.44 -19.40
C GLY A 375 -20.63 27.79 -20.80
N LEU A 376 -19.91 26.86 -21.45
CA LEU A 376 -19.43 27.07 -22.82
C LEU A 376 -20.58 27.17 -23.85
N ALA A 377 -21.64 26.38 -23.68
CA ALA A 377 -22.82 26.46 -24.54
C ALA A 377 -23.61 27.76 -24.32
N GLU A 378 -23.71 28.24 -23.08
CA GLU A 378 -24.33 29.54 -22.74
C GLU A 378 -23.53 30.72 -23.31
N GLU A 379 -22.20 30.61 -23.37
CA GLU A 379 -21.32 31.55 -24.09
C GLU A 379 -21.47 31.48 -25.62
N GLY A 380 -22.35 30.64 -26.16
CA GLY A 380 -22.59 30.49 -27.60
C GLY A 380 -21.55 29.64 -28.33
N ARG A 381 -20.70 28.88 -27.61
CA ARG A 381 -19.72 27.97 -28.26
C ARG A 381 -20.40 26.69 -28.72
N ALA A 382 -20.16 26.31 -29.97
CA ALA A 382 -20.68 25.06 -30.51
C ALA A 382 -19.97 23.84 -29.90
N LEU A 383 -20.75 22.93 -29.29
CA LEU A 383 -20.24 21.68 -28.74
C LEU A 383 -20.18 20.58 -29.81
N THR A 384 -19.35 20.80 -30.84
CA THR A 384 -19.07 19.80 -31.88
C THR A 384 -18.00 18.81 -31.44
N ARG A 385 -17.93 17.65 -32.10
CA ARG A 385 -16.86 16.66 -31.86
C ARG A 385 -15.47 17.26 -32.07
N GLU A 386 -15.29 18.03 -33.14
CA GLU A 386 -14.03 18.68 -33.46
C GLU A 386 -13.59 19.67 -32.37
N ALA A 387 -14.50 20.52 -31.88
CA ALA A 387 -14.20 21.49 -30.83
C ALA A 387 -13.83 20.83 -29.50
N LEU A 388 -14.55 19.78 -29.12
CA LEU A 388 -14.30 19.05 -27.88
C LEU A 388 -13.02 18.20 -27.96
N ASP A 389 -12.74 17.57 -29.11
CA ASP A 389 -11.50 16.82 -29.32
C ASP A 389 -10.28 17.77 -29.35
N ALA A 390 -10.42 18.99 -29.89
CA ALA A 390 -9.41 20.03 -29.83
C ALA A 390 -9.14 20.50 -28.39
N ASP A 391 -10.18 20.68 -27.56
CA ASP A 391 -10.04 21.01 -26.15
C ASP A 391 -9.31 19.87 -25.39
N VAL A 392 -9.67 18.62 -25.64
CA VAL A 392 -8.96 17.44 -25.10
C VAL A 392 -7.49 17.43 -25.50
N GLU A 393 -7.17 17.74 -26.76
CA GLU A 393 -5.79 17.79 -27.24
C GLU A 393 -5.01 18.96 -26.62
N HIS A 394 -5.67 20.10 -26.39
CA HIS A 394 -5.09 21.23 -25.67
C HIS A 394 -4.68 20.82 -24.24
N TRP A 395 -5.59 20.26 -23.45
CA TRP A 395 -5.27 19.81 -22.08
C TRP A 395 -4.22 18.71 -22.06
N ARG A 396 -4.25 17.80 -23.02
CA ARG A 396 -3.21 16.76 -23.18
C ARG A 396 -1.84 17.37 -23.48
N SER A 397 -1.78 18.40 -24.33
CA SER A 397 -0.54 19.12 -24.63
C SER A 397 0.00 19.84 -23.40
N LEU A 398 -0.86 20.46 -22.60
CA LEU A 398 -0.46 21.07 -21.31
C LEU A 398 0.04 20.02 -20.32
N SER A 399 -0.63 18.88 -20.19
CA SER A 399 -0.13 17.76 -19.37
C SER A 399 1.23 17.26 -19.84
N ALA A 400 1.44 17.15 -21.16
CA ALA A 400 2.73 16.75 -21.72
C ALA A 400 3.83 17.79 -21.47
N GLN A 401 3.50 19.08 -21.51
CA GLN A 401 4.41 20.17 -21.13
C GLN A 401 4.73 20.11 -19.63
N ALA A 402 3.72 19.92 -18.78
CA ALA A 402 3.89 19.74 -17.33
C ALA A 402 4.86 18.62 -17.03
N ARG A 403 4.68 17.48 -17.69
CA ARG A 403 5.64 16.37 -17.63
C ARG A 403 7.02 16.83 -18.13
N THR A 404 7.15 17.35 -19.35
CA THR A 404 8.49 17.76 -19.84
C THR A 404 9.23 18.73 -18.91
N ILE A 405 8.52 19.62 -18.23
CA ILE A 405 9.05 20.53 -17.22
C ILE A 405 9.46 19.75 -15.97
N LEU A 406 8.60 18.87 -15.48
CA LEU A 406 8.83 18.10 -14.27
C LEU A 406 10.01 17.11 -14.37
N SER A 407 10.32 16.56 -15.54
CA SER A 407 11.51 15.70 -15.72
C SER A 407 12.81 16.49 -15.68
N LYS A 408 12.76 17.77 -16.07
CA LYS A 408 13.91 18.67 -16.08
C LYS A 408 14.09 19.37 -14.71
N ALA A 409 13.03 19.50 -13.93
CA ALA A 409 13.01 20.22 -12.66
C ALA A 409 13.42 19.36 -11.44
N ARG A 410 14.64 18.82 -11.50
CA ARG A 410 15.19 17.85 -10.53
C ARG A 410 15.38 18.42 -9.09
N TRP A 411 15.16 19.71 -8.85
CA TRP A 411 15.56 20.41 -7.61
C TRP A 411 14.61 21.51 -7.06
N LEU A 412 13.31 21.47 -7.37
CA LEU A 412 12.32 22.33 -6.70
C LEU A 412 12.24 22.01 -5.20
N PRO A 413 12.43 22.98 -4.30
CA PRO A 413 11.62 24.21 -4.27
C PRO A 413 12.30 25.45 -4.87
N LEU A 414 11.52 26.21 -5.64
CA LEU A 414 11.83 27.54 -6.16
C LEU A 414 11.35 28.58 -5.14
N ASP A 415 12.21 28.93 -4.20
CA ASP A 415 12.04 30.10 -3.32
C ASP A 415 12.30 31.41 -4.08
N ALA A 416 12.03 32.56 -3.46
CA ALA A 416 12.13 33.86 -4.13
C ALA A 416 13.54 34.14 -4.67
N ASP A 417 14.58 33.76 -3.92
CA ASP A 417 15.98 33.98 -4.30
C ASP A 417 16.39 33.10 -5.49
N LYS A 418 15.99 31.82 -5.49
CA LYS A 418 16.20 30.93 -6.64
C LYS A 418 15.38 31.33 -7.85
N GLN A 419 14.16 31.85 -7.66
CA GLN A 419 13.34 32.37 -8.76
C GLN A 419 14.02 33.55 -9.43
N ALA A 420 14.59 34.47 -8.65
CA ALA A 420 15.37 35.57 -9.19
C ALA A 420 16.60 35.07 -9.96
N ALA A 421 17.31 34.07 -9.42
CA ALA A 421 18.48 33.47 -10.08
C ALA A 421 18.14 32.70 -11.37
N LEU A 422 16.93 32.15 -11.47
CA LEU A 422 16.48 31.29 -12.58
C LEU A 422 15.54 32.03 -13.56
N ALA A 423 15.40 33.35 -13.45
CA ALA A 423 14.49 34.13 -14.29
C ALA A 423 14.75 33.97 -15.80
N ALA A 424 15.99 33.68 -16.20
CA ALA A 424 16.38 33.43 -17.58
C ALA A 424 16.46 31.93 -17.95
N ASP A 425 16.25 31.04 -16.99
CA ASP A 425 16.33 29.60 -17.23
C ASP A 425 15.13 29.15 -18.11
N PRO A 426 15.39 28.48 -19.26
CA PRO A 426 14.32 28.01 -20.13
C PRO A 426 13.29 27.10 -19.44
N LEU A 427 13.70 26.34 -18.43
CA LEU A 427 12.84 25.50 -17.62
C LEU A 427 11.88 26.31 -16.75
N PHE A 428 12.39 27.39 -16.13
CA PHE A 428 11.61 28.27 -15.29
C PHE A 428 10.55 29.03 -16.10
N LEU A 429 10.94 29.53 -17.27
CA LEU A 429 10.02 30.17 -18.22
C LEU A 429 8.94 29.20 -18.72
N SER A 430 9.32 27.96 -19.02
CA SER A 430 8.37 26.91 -19.40
C SER A 430 7.36 26.63 -18.29
N LEU A 431 7.80 26.68 -17.02
CA LEU A 431 6.93 26.51 -15.86
C LEU A 431 5.93 27.65 -15.70
N GLN A 432 6.37 28.91 -15.82
CA GLN A 432 5.47 30.08 -15.83
C GLN A 432 4.44 30.00 -16.94
N ASP A 433 4.89 29.63 -18.14
CA ASP A 433 4.02 29.47 -19.29
C ASP A 433 2.97 28.37 -19.08
N LEU A 434 3.37 27.23 -18.52
CA LEU A 434 2.44 26.15 -18.17
C LEU A 434 1.37 26.62 -17.16
N TYR A 435 1.76 27.29 -16.09
CA TYR A 435 0.81 27.80 -15.07
C TYR A 435 -0.20 28.74 -15.70
N ARG A 436 0.29 29.68 -16.50
CA ARG A 436 -0.55 30.61 -17.27
C ARG A 436 -1.53 29.86 -18.18
N LYS A 437 -1.03 28.89 -18.96
CA LYS A 437 -1.85 28.08 -19.87
C LYS A 437 -2.88 27.21 -19.13
N ALA A 438 -2.53 26.71 -17.94
CA ALA A 438 -3.44 25.95 -17.08
C ALA A 438 -4.45 26.85 -16.33
N GLY A 439 -4.33 28.18 -16.42
CA GLY A 439 -5.16 29.13 -15.68
C GLY A 439 -4.90 29.13 -14.16
N ALA A 440 -3.71 28.67 -13.73
CA ALA A 440 -3.32 28.59 -12.33
C ALA A 440 -2.55 29.84 -11.90
N GLU A 441 -2.79 30.32 -10.69
CA GLU A 441 -2.05 31.46 -10.12
C GLU A 441 -0.60 31.06 -9.75
N TRP A 442 0.33 31.98 -10.01
CA TRP A 442 1.75 31.77 -9.74
C TRP A 442 2.05 31.87 -8.23
N LYS A 443 2.59 30.79 -7.64
CA LYS A 443 2.91 30.76 -6.21
C LYS A 443 4.29 31.34 -5.93
N ALA A 444 4.40 32.12 -4.85
CA ALA A 444 5.65 32.73 -4.39
C ALA A 444 6.74 31.71 -4.02
N VAL A 445 6.36 30.52 -3.52
CA VAL A 445 7.27 29.38 -3.34
C VAL A 445 6.69 28.20 -4.07
N LEU A 446 7.35 27.83 -5.17
CA LEU A 446 6.92 26.76 -6.03
C LEU A 446 7.61 25.47 -5.60
N ARG A 447 6.84 24.56 -5.01
CA ARG A 447 7.33 23.22 -4.71
C ARG A 447 6.94 22.32 -5.86
N TYR A 448 7.69 21.25 -6.06
CA TYR A 448 7.32 20.35 -7.13
C TYR A 448 5.90 19.80 -7.01
N LYS A 449 5.45 19.50 -5.79
CA LYS A 449 4.10 18.94 -5.58
C LYS A 449 3.02 19.80 -6.23
N ASP A 450 3.24 21.11 -6.34
CA ASP A 450 2.32 22.05 -6.97
C ASP A 450 2.25 21.83 -8.49
N ILE A 451 3.39 21.66 -9.16
CA ILE A 451 3.46 21.44 -10.61
C ILE A 451 2.93 20.05 -11.00
N LYS A 452 3.22 19.02 -10.18
CA LYS A 452 2.64 17.69 -10.39
C LYS A 452 1.14 17.67 -10.17
N GLN A 453 0.67 18.40 -9.16
CA GLN A 453 -0.75 18.52 -8.93
C GLN A 453 -1.44 19.08 -10.18
N ILE A 454 -0.88 20.13 -10.80
CA ILE A 454 -1.40 20.66 -12.08
C ILE A 454 -1.35 19.60 -13.18
N GLY A 455 -0.22 18.91 -13.36
CA GLY A 455 -0.11 17.84 -14.36
C GLY A 455 -1.18 16.74 -14.17
N ARG A 456 -1.45 16.36 -12.92
CA ARG A 456 -2.51 15.40 -12.56
C ARG A 456 -3.90 15.97 -12.87
N GLU A 457 -4.19 17.19 -12.44
CA GLU A 457 -5.49 17.82 -12.67
C GLU A 457 -5.78 17.93 -14.19
N LEU A 458 -4.76 18.22 -15.00
CA LEU A 458 -4.85 18.22 -16.46
C LEU A 458 -5.12 16.82 -17.03
N ASP A 459 -4.42 15.78 -16.56
CA ASP A 459 -4.65 14.39 -16.98
C ASP A 459 -6.03 13.86 -16.55
N GLU A 460 -6.44 14.15 -15.32
CA GLU A 460 -7.76 13.82 -14.79
C GLU A 460 -8.85 14.50 -15.62
N ARG A 461 -8.66 15.78 -15.97
CA ARG A 461 -9.57 16.52 -16.83
C ARG A 461 -9.67 15.90 -18.23
N VAL A 462 -8.55 15.60 -18.89
CA VAL A 462 -8.55 14.88 -20.18
C VAL A 462 -9.37 13.58 -20.09
N ALA A 463 -9.14 12.79 -19.04
CA ALA A 463 -9.84 11.52 -18.86
C ALA A 463 -11.35 11.72 -18.61
N THR A 464 -11.73 12.72 -17.81
CA THR A 464 -13.12 13.06 -17.49
C THR A 464 -13.85 13.61 -18.70
N THR A 465 -13.29 14.59 -19.41
CA THR A 465 -13.86 15.17 -20.63
C THR A 465 -14.14 14.09 -21.68
N ARG A 466 -13.22 13.14 -21.89
CA ARG A 466 -13.45 12.00 -22.79
C ARG A 466 -14.62 11.12 -22.41
N ARG A 467 -14.79 10.85 -21.11
CA ARG A 467 -15.92 10.05 -20.62
C ARG A 467 -17.24 10.78 -20.85
N VAL A 468 -17.28 12.09 -20.61
CA VAL A 468 -18.45 12.93 -20.89
C VAL A 468 -18.76 12.95 -22.39
N ILE A 469 -17.76 13.20 -23.25
CA ILE A 469 -17.89 13.14 -24.72
C ILE A 469 -18.49 11.81 -25.17
N ALA A 470 -18.05 10.68 -24.59
CA ALA A 470 -18.56 9.36 -24.94
C ALA A 470 -20.04 9.13 -24.58
N ARG A 471 -20.60 9.93 -23.66
CA ARG A 471 -22.02 9.88 -23.26
C ARG A 471 -22.92 10.84 -24.04
N LEU A 472 -22.33 11.83 -24.72
CA LEU A 472 -23.03 12.87 -25.48
C LEU A 472 -23.29 12.44 -26.93
N LYS A 473 -24.46 12.79 -27.44
CA LYS A 473 -24.71 12.87 -28.89
C LYS A 473 -24.23 14.24 -29.37
N LEU A 474 -23.33 14.23 -30.35
CA LEU A 474 -22.71 15.46 -30.86
C LEU A 474 -23.25 15.81 -32.25
N PRO A 475 -23.46 17.10 -32.59
CA PRO A 475 -23.26 18.27 -31.74
C PRO A 475 -24.27 18.33 -30.58
N ALA A 476 -23.80 18.65 -29.38
CA ALA A 476 -24.65 18.70 -28.19
C ALA A 476 -25.28 20.09 -28.02
N ASP A 477 -26.56 20.13 -27.70
CA ASP A 477 -27.28 21.32 -27.28
C ASP A 477 -27.58 21.27 -25.78
N ALA A 478 -28.21 22.32 -25.25
CA ALA A 478 -28.56 22.40 -23.83
C ALA A 478 -29.49 21.24 -23.39
N GLU A 479 -30.32 20.71 -24.30
CA GLU A 479 -31.24 19.61 -24.00
C GLU A 479 -30.50 18.27 -23.87
N GLU A 480 -29.55 18.01 -24.77
CA GLU A 480 -28.69 16.84 -24.70
C GLU A 480 -27.81 16.86 -23.44
N LEU A 481 -27.27 18.03 -23.05
CA LEU A 481 -26.56 18.19 -21.78
C LEU A 481 -27.48 17.89 -20.58
N ARG A 482 -28.75 18.31 -20.62
CA ARG A 482 -29.75 18.03 -19.55
C ARG A 482 -30.04 16.54 -19.45
N ARG A 483 -30.21 15.89 -20.60
CA ARG A 483 -30.42 14.45 -20.68
C ARG A 483 -29.27 13.67 -20.04
N VAL A 484 -28.02 14.04 -20.35
CA VAL A 484 -26.85 13.35 -19.78
C VAL A 484 -26.67 13.66 -18.29
N ASP A 485 -26.88 14.91 -17.84
CA ASP A 485 -26.79 15.23 -16.40
C ASP A 485 -27.87 14.47 -15.60
N ALA A 486 -29.11 14.42 -16.08
CA ALA A 486 -30.18 13.64 -15.44
C ALA A 486 -29.87 12.14 -15.40
N ALA A 487 -29.27 11.59 -16.47
CA ALA A 487 -28.85 10.19 -16.51
C ALA A 487 -27.71 9.90 -15.51
N LEU A 488 -26.74 10.81 -15.39
CA LEU A 488 -25.66 10.73 -14.40
C LEU A 488 -26.19 10.89 -12.98
N GLU A 489 -27.13 11.78 -12.74
CA GLU A 489 -27.80 11.95 -11.45
C GLU A 489 -28.58 10.70 -11.05
N ALA A 490 -29.33 10.11 -11.98
CA ALA A 490 -30.02 8.85 -11.75
C ALA A 490 -29.05 7.67 -11.54
N GLU A 491 -27.91 7.65 -12.24
CA GLU A 491 -26.84 6.65 -11.99
C GLU A 491 -26.20 6.86 -10.62
N HIS A 492 -25.88 8.11 -10.27
CA HIS A 492 -25.33 8.50 -8.97
C HIS A 492 -26.27 8.09 -7.84
N ALA A 493 -27.56 8.47 -7.92
CA ALA A 493 -28.58 8.11 -6.96
C ALA A 493 -28.76 6.58 -6.84
N ARG A 494 -28.73 5.82 -7.95
CA ARG A 494 -28.78 4.35 -7.92
C ARG A 494 -27.57 3.74 -7.24
N ARG A 495 -26.36 4.23 -7.54
CA ARG A 495 -25.12 3.74 -6.92
C ARG A 495 -25.01 4.14 -5.44
N GLU A 496 -25.50 5.31 -5.08
CA GLU A 496 -25.62 5.75 -3.70
C GLU A 496 -26.66 4.93 -2.92
N ALA A 497 -27.81 4.64 -3.52
CA ALA A 497 -28.85 3.81 -2.90
C ALA A 497 -28.39 2.35 -2.72
N GLY A 498 -27.57 1.85 -3.65
CA GLY A 498 -26.91 0.54 -3.56
C GLY A 498 -25.56 0.54 -2.83
N ALA A 499 -25.14 1.66 -2.24
CA ALA A 499 -23.88 1.74 -1.53
C ALA A 499 -23.94 0.88 -0.27
N LEU A 500 -22.84 0.21 0.07
CA LEU A 500 -22.75 -0.64 1.27
C LEU A 500 -22.94 0.16 2.57
N LEU A 501 -22.81 1.49 2.51
CA LEU A 501 -22.78 2.37 3.67
C LEU A 501 -23.83 3.49 3.51
N PRO A 502 -24.76 3.66 4.49
CA PRO A 502 -25.79 4.71 4.50
C PRO A 502 -25.23 6.15 4.42
N ARG A 503 -26.06 7.21 4.36
CA ARG A 503 -25.54 8.60 4.41
C ARG A 503 -25.28 9.16 5.81
N ARG A 504 -25.96 8.64 6.84
CA ARG A 504 -25.81 9.09 8.22
C ARG A 504 -24.59 8.42 8.85
N ALA A 505 -23.70 9.20 9.48
CA ALA A 505 -22.49 8.68 10.12
C ALA A 505 -22.76 7.51 11.08
N ALA A 506 -23.82 7.59 11.88
CA ALA A 506 -24.25 6.50 12.76
C ALA A 506 -24.66 5.22 11.99
N GLY A 507 -25.40 5.37 10.88
CA GLY A 507 -25.79 4.25 10.00
C GLY A 507 -24.60 3.65 9.25
N GLN A 508 -23.63 4.47 8.87
CA GLN A 508 -22.37 4.05 8.25
C GLN A 508 -21.52 3.23 9.21
N ILE A 509 -21.32 3.72 10.44
CA ILE A 509 -20.59 2.99 11.47
C ILE A 509 -21.28 1.65 11.77
N ALA A 510 -22.61 1.65 11.91
CA ALA A 510 -23.36 0.42 12.18
C ALA A 510 -23.29 -0.59 11.02
N ALA A 511 -23.50 -0.15 9.77
CA ALA A 511 -23.39 -1.01 8.59
C ALA A 511 -21.95 -1.53 8.40
N PHE A 512 -20.96 -0.67 8.60
CA PHE A 512 -19.54 -1.03 8.46
C PHE A 512 -19.09 -2.05 9.52
N VAL A 513 -19.44 -1.82 10.80
CA VAL A 513 -19.18 -2.79 11.89
C VAL A 513 -19.93 -4.09 11.65
N GLY A 514 -21.20 -4.02 11.23
CA GLY A 514 -22.01 -5.19 10.89
C GLY A 514 -21.40 -6.02 9.77
N ILE A 515 -21.02 -5.39 8.65
CA ILE A 515 -20.41 -6.06 7.49
C ILE A 515 -19.03 -6.63 7.84
N ALA A 516 -18.20 -5.88 8.56
CA ALA A 516 -16.90 -6.38 9.01
C ALA A 516 -17.04 -7.61 9.91
N ILE A 517 -18.02 -7.62 10.82
CA ILE A 517 -18.34 -8.79 11.63
C ILE A 517 -18.86 -9.93 10.77
N LEU A 518 -19.74 -9.67 9.80
CA LEU A 518 -20.26 -10.70 8.88
C LEU A 518 -19.18 -11.33 8.00
N ILE A 519 -18.09 -10.62 7.69
CA ILE A 519 -16.93 -11.16 6.95
C ILE A 519 -15.96 -11.85 7.90
N ALA A 520 -15.60 -11.20 9.02
CA ALA A 520 -14.63 -11.73 9.97
C ALA A 520 -15.17 -12.96 10.73
N LEU A 521 -16.46 -13.03 11.04
CA LEU A 521 -17.03 -14.13 11.83
C LEU A 521 -16.94 -15.49 11.10
N PRO A 522 -17.34 -15.65 9.82
CA PRO A 522 -17.13 -16.88 9.07
C PRO A 522 -15.65 -17.26 8.96
N ILE A 523 -14.77 -16.28 8.72
CA ILE A 523 -13.31 -16.50 8.66
C ILE A 523 -12.82 -17.02 10.02
N GLY A 524 -13.21 -16.35 11.11
CA GLY A 524 -12.86 -16.74 12.47
C GLY A 524 -13.38 -18.12 12.84
N LEU A 525 -14.62 -18.45 12.45
CA LEU A 525 -15.22 -19.76 12.68
C LEU A 525 -14.46 -20.86 11.91
N ALA A 526 -14.14 -20.61 10.64
CA ALA A 526 -13.35 -21.52 9.83
C ALA A 526 -11.97 -21.75 10.45
N LEU A 527 -11.26 -20.67 10.82
CA LEU A 527 -9.95 -20.75 11.49
C LEU A 527 -10.04 -21.49 12.82
N TYR A 528 -11.11 -21.26 13.60
CA TYR A 528 -11.36 -21.92 14.89
C TYR A 528 -11.43 -23.45 14.78
N PHE A 529 -11.95 -23.98 13.67
CA PHE A 529 -12.03 -25.43 13.44
C PHE A 529 -10.84 -25.99 12.64
N LEU A 530 -10.15 -25.17 11.87
CA LEU A 530 -9.04 -25.61 10.99
C LEU A 530 -7.69 -25.60 11.71
N LEU A 531 -7.37 -24.54 12.45
CA LEU A 531 -6.06 -24.36 13.07
C LEU A 531 -5.65 -25.48 14.05
N PRO A 532 -6.55 -26.10 14.85
CA PRO A 532 -6.17 -27.20 15.74
C PRO A 532 -5.70 -28.43 14.94
N ARG A 533 -6.32 -28.70 13.78
CA ARG A 533 -5.91 -29.80 12.89
C ARG A 533 -4.54 -29.57 12.25
N ILE A 534 -4.15 -28.30 12.09
CA ILE A 534 -2.85 -27.90 11.55
C ILE A 534 -1.79 -27.93 12.66
N SER A 535 -2.15 -27.62 13.91
CA SER A 535 -1.25 -27.51 15.06
C SER A 535 -0.39 -28.76 15.32
N GLU A 536 -0.94 -29.95 15.05
CA GLU A 536 -0.22 -31.22 15.18
C GLU A 536 0.99 -31.32 14.25
N ARG A 537 0.94 -30.61 13.11
CA ARG A 537 1.95 -30.64 12.05
C ARG A 537 2.88 -29.43 12.05
N ILE A 538 2.56 -28.43 12.87
CA ILE A 538 3.46 -27.32 13.13
C ILE A 538 4.66 -27.88 13.93
N PRO A 539 5.91 -27.46 13.62
CA PRO A 539 7.11 -27.94 14.31
C PRO A 539 7.13 -27.63 15.79
N ASP A 540 8.21 -28.06 16.43
CA ASP A 540 8.55 -27.60 17.76
C ASP A 540 8.58 -26.06 17.85
N GLY A 541 7.97 -25.55 18.92
CA GLY A 541 7.82 -24.13 19.18
C GLY A 541 9.16 -23.42 19.32
N ALA A 542 10.17 -24.07 19.89
CA ALA A 542 11.50 -23.48 20.04
C ALA A 542 12.16 -23.18 18.67
N ARG A 543 11.88 -24.00 17.65
CA ARG A 543 12.38 -23.75 16.29
C ARG A 543 11.70 -22.54 15.66
N LEU A 544 10.37 -22.43 15.77
CA LEU A 544 9.63 -21.28 15.27
C LEU A 544 10.08 -19.99 15.95
N ASP A 545 10.26 -20.06 17.27
CA ASP A 545 10.69 -18.94 18.09
C ASP A 545 12.08 -18.43 17.68
N ARG A 546 13.04 -19.34 17.47
CA ARG A 546 14.40 -19.01 17.02
C ARG A 546 14.42 -18.36 15.64
N ILE A 547 13.67 -18.91 14.69
CA ILE A 547 13.60 -18.35 13.33
C ILE A 547 12.91 -16.98 13.36
N GLY A 548 11.82 -16.84 14.12
CA GLY A 548 11.11 -15.58 14.28
C GLY A 548 11.99 -14.50 14.91
N TYR A 549 12.73 -14.83 15.96
CA TYR A 549 13.70 -13.92 16.56
C TYR A 549 14.79 -13.50 15.56
N GLY A 550 15.37 -14.45 14.82
CA GLY A 550 16.35 -14.17 13.78
C GLY A 550 15.80 -13.24 12.68
N ALA A 551 14.55 -13.44 12.26
CA ALA A 551 13.89 -12.55 11.31
C ALA A 551 13.78 -11.12 11.87
N VAL A 552 13.34 -10.94 13.12
CA VAL A 552 13.25 -9.60 13.73
C VAL A 552 14.63 -8.94 13.85
N VAL A 553 15.67 -9.70 14.22
CA VAL A 553 17.05 -9.19 14.31
C VAL A 553 17.56 -8.64 12.97
N VAL A 554 17.19 -9.25 11.85
CA VAL A 554 17.56 -8.78 10.50
C VAL A 554 16.64 -7.64 10.03
N GLY A 555 15.34 -7.75 10.27
CA GLY A 555 14.36 -6.77 9.80
C GLY A 555 14.45 -5.43 10.54
N TYR A 556 14.81 -5.45 11.83
CA TYR A 556 14.83 -4.25 12.67
C TYR A 556 15.84 -3.17 12.24
N PRO A 557 17.12 -3.48 11.94
CA PRO A 557 18.06 -2.49 11.40
C PRO A 557 17.61 -1.92 10.06
N LEU A 558 17.09 -2.76 9.17
CA LEU A 558 16.56 -2.34 7.86
C LEU A 558 15.37 -1.40 8.02
N PHE A 559 14.46 -1.71 8.95
CA PHE A 559 13.31 -0.85 9.25
C PHE A 559 13.75 0.46 9.91
N THR A 560 14.71 0.41 10.83
CA THR A 560 15.22 1.60 11.52
C THR A 560 15.82 2.57 10.51
N PHE A 561 16.76 2.09 9.68
CA PHE A 561 17.42 2.94 8.70
C PHE A 561 16.49 3.32 7.55
N GLY A 562 15.71 2.38 7.03
CA GLY A 562 14.75 2.63 5.95
C GLY A 562 13.62 3.55 6.40
N ALA A 563 12.79 3.10 7.34
CA ALA A 563 11.54 3.78 7.68
C ALA A 563 11.77 5.09 8.46
N LEU A 564 12.70 5.10 9.43
CA LEU A 564 12.88 6.27 10.29
C LEU A 564 13.94 7.24 9.76
N PHE A 565 15.16 6.78 9.49
CA PHE A 565 16.24 7.69 9.08
C PHE A 565 16.09 8.18 7.64
N ALA A 566 16.10 7.26 6.67
CA ALA A 566 15.95 7.62 5.26
C ALA A 566 14.57 8.25 4.99
N GLY A 567 13.54 7.80 5.71
CA GLY A 567 12.21 8.43 5.69
C GLY A 567 12.22 9.89 6.16
N ALA A 568 12.85 10.19 7.29
CA ALA A 568 12.94 11.57 7.81
C ALA A 568 13.80 12.49 6.94
N ILE A 569 14.93 11.98 6.41
CA ILE A 569 15.78 12.74 5.48
C ILE A 569 14.99 13.08 4.21
N TRP A 570 14.31 12.08 3.65
CA TRP A 570 13.43 12.27 2.51
C TRP A 570 12.32 13.28 2.80
N ALA A 571 11.67 13.19 3.97
CA ALA A 571 10.60 14.12 4.38
C ALA A 571 11.10 15.57 4.43
N HIS A 572 12.33 15.79 4.92
CA HIS A 572 12.94 17.12 4.92
C HIS A 572 13.12 17.67 3.50
N PHE A 573 13.65 16.88 2.57
CA PHE A 573 13.76 17.30 1.17
C PHE A 573 12.40 17.49 0.49
N ALA A 574 11.39 16.70 0.87
CA ALA A 574 10.07 16.72 0.26
C ALA A 574 9.19 17.88 0.74
N TRP A 575 9.23 18.16 2.05
CA TRP A 575 8.25 19.00 2.74
C TRP A 575 8.88 20.14 3.54
N GLY A 576 10.20 20.18 3.68
CA GLY A 576 10.93 21.14 4.50
C GLY A 576 11.08 20.74 5.96
N ASN A 577 10.36 19.70 6.42
CA ASN A 577 10.36 19.22 7.80
C ASN A 577 10.78 17.76 7.87
N TRP A 578 11.55 17.39 8.88
CA TRP A 578 12.04 16.02 9.09
C TRP A 578 10.96 15.03 9.52
N TRP A 579 9.89 15.53 10.16
CA TRP A 579 8.79 14.74 10.72
C TRP A 579 7.57 15.63 10.86
N SER A 580 6.39 15.10 10.57
CA SER A 580 5.11 15.79 10.55
C SER A 580 4.02 15.14 11.42
N TRP A 581 4.36 14.09 12.18
CA TRP A 581 3.45 13.33 13.04
C TRP A 581 2.23 12.79 12.30
N ASP A 582 2.35 12.55 11.00
CA ASP A 582 1.25 11.99 10.23
C ASP A 582 1.05 10.50 10.53
N PRO A 583 -0.13 9.92 10.25
CA PRO A 583 -0.45 8.55 10.66
C PRO A 583 0.55 7.49 10.19
N LYS A 584 1.19 7.66 9.03
CA LYS A 584 2.22 6.75 8.53
C LYS A 584 3.49 6.84 9.35
N GLU A 585 3.95 8.06 9.63
CA GLU A 585 5.10 8.33 10.49
C GLU A 585 4.89 7.79 11.92
N VAL A 586 3.77 8.14 12.55
CA VAL A 586 3.41 7.66 13.89
C VAL A 586 3.32 6.13 13.93
N GLY A 587 2.67 5.51 12.95
CA GLY A 587 2.59 4.05 12.86
C GLY A 587 3.96 3.39 12.74
N SER A 588 4.89 4.01 11.99
CA SER A 588 6.25 3.49 11.84
C SER A 588 7.04 3.58 13.14
N LEU A 589 6.89 4.69 13.88
CA LEU A 589 7.51 4.88 15.18
C LEU A 589 6.96 3.89 16.22
N VAL A 590 5.64 3.70 16.28
CA VAL A 590 5.02 2.71 17.18
C VAL A 590 5.51 1.30 16.87
N GLY A 591 5.55 0.91 15.58
CA GLY A 591 6.11 -0.37 15.17
C GLY A 591 7.57 -0.55 15.59
N TRP A 592 8.38 0.50 15.39
CA TRP A 592 9.79 0.52 15.80
C TRP A 592 9.96 0.37 17.32
N VAL A 593 9.18 1.09 18.13
CA VAL A 593 9.21 0.97 19.60
C VAL A 593 8.81 -0.44 20.04
N LEU A 594 7.75 -1.02 19.46
CA LEU A 594 7.31 -2.38 19.80
C LEU A 594 8.39 -3.43 19.51
N TYR A 595 9.05 -3.35 18.35
CA TYR A 595 10.16 -4.25 18.03
C TYR A 595 11.43 -3.98 18.85
N THR A 596 11.67 -2.73 19.25
CA THR A 596 12.75 -2.38 20.18
C THR A 596 12.51 -3.03 21.54
N ILE A 597 11.30 -2.89 22.10
CA ILE A 597 10.91 -3.53 23.36
C ILE A 597 11.02 -5.05 23.24
N TYR A 598 10.55 -5.64 22.13
CA TYR A 598 10.70 -7.07 21.87
C TYR A 598 12.18 -7.51 21.95
N LEU A 599 13.07 -6.84 21.23
CA LEU A 599 14.50 -7.21 21.18
C LEU A 599 15.19 -6.99 22.53
N HIS A 600 14.92 -5.87 23.19
CA HIS A 600 15.46 -5.54 24.50
C HIS A 600 15.04 -6.56 25.56
N GLN A 601 13.76 -6.95 25.57
CA GLN A 601 13.25 -7.95 26.53
C GLN A 601 13.79 -9.36 26.25
N ARG A 602 14.00 -9.72 24.98
CA ARG A 602 14.66 -10.97 24.60
C ARG A 602 16.10 -11.03 25.07
N TYR A 603 16.79 -9.90 25.04
CA TYR A 603 18.19 -9.80 25.47
C TYR A 603 18.34 -9.84 27.00
N ARG A 604 17.47 -9.13 27.76
CA ARG A 604 17.66 -8.96 29.22
C ARG A 604 17.07 -10.07 30.09
N GLU A 605 15.82 -10.44 29.83
CA GLU A 605 15.02 -11.20 30.81
C GLU A 605 14.53 -12.56 30.27
N GLY A 606 14.83 -12.87 29.00
CA GLY A 606 14.35 -14.09 28.38
C GLY A 606 12.83 -14.08 28.22
N LEU A 607 12.31 -13.08 27.48
CA LEU A 607 10.88 -12.96 27.19
C LEU A 607 10.28 -14.31 26.76
N SER A 608 9.23 -14.77 27.45
CA SER A 608 8.63 -16.08 27.14
C SER A 608 8.23 -16.17 25.66
N PRO A 609 8.34 -17.35 25.00
CA PRO A 609 8.01 -17.48 23.58
C PRO A 609 6.60 -17.00 23.23
N ARG A 610 5.64 -17.16 24.15
CA ARG A 610 4.27 -16.65 24.00
C ARG A 610 4.21 -15.12 24.02
N ALA A 611 4.84 -14.47 25.00
CA ALA A 611 4.87 -13.01 25.09
C ALA A 611 5.60 -12.40 23.88
N ALA A 612 6.66 -13.07 23.43
CA ALA A 612 7.40 -12.67 22.25
C ALA A 612 6.58 -12.77 20.96
N ALA A 613 5.83 -13.86 20.77
CA ALA A 613 4.92 -13.97 19.64
C ALA A 613 3.86 -12.86 19.65
N LEU A 614 3.27 -12.55 20.81
CA LEU A 614 2.30 -11.47 20.92
C LEU A 614 2.91 -10.11 20.56
N ALA A 615 4.10 -9.80 21.07
CA ALA A 615 4.80 -8.56 20.75
C ALA A 615 5.15 -8.47 19.25
N SER A 616 5.59 -9.56 18.62
CA SER A 616 5.86 -9.59 17.17
C SER A 616 4.57 -9.41 16.36
N ILE A 617 3.44 -9.99 16.81
CA ILE A 617 2.14 -9.79 16.17
C ILE A 617 1.72 -8.32 16.23
N LEU A 618 1.78 -7.72 17.41
CA LEU A 618 1.42 -6.31 17.61
C LEU A 618 2.35 -5.36 16.84
N GLY A 619 3.65 -5.64 16.82
CA GLY A 619 4.63 -4.86 16.06
C GLY A 619 4.33 -4.88 14.56
N PHE A 620 4.04 -6.04 13.99
CA PHE A 620 3.65 -6.13 12.57
C PHE A 620 2.33 -5.43 12.28
N LEU A 621 1.32 -5.55 13.15
CA LEU A 621 0.05 -4.84 12.98
C LEU A 621 0.24 -3.31 12.98
N ALA A 622 1.07 -2.78 13.89
CA ALA A 622 1.43 -1.36 13.90
C ALA A 622 2.16 -0.93 12.63
N CYS A 623 3.10 -1.76 12.15
CA CYS A 623 3.78 -1.59 10.87
C CYS A 623 2.80 -1.57 9.67
N THR A 624 1.77 -2.42 9.66
CA THR A 624 0.74 -2.40 8.60
C THR A 624 -0.18 -1.19 8.72
N LEU A 625 -0.46 -0.72 9.94
CA LEU A 625 -1.19 0.53 10.17
C LEU A 625 -0.40 1.72 9.62
N SER A 626 0.92 1.74 9.75
CA SER A 626 1.77 2.74 9.08
C SER A 626 1.57 2.71 7.57
N LEU A 627 1.51 1.52 6.98
CA LEU A 627 1.35 1.33 5.54
C LEU A 627 0.05 1.91 4.99
N ALA A 628 -1.05 1.63 5.67
CA ALA A 628 -2.39 1.95 5.22
C ALA A 628 -2.97 3.19 5.93
N GLY A 629 -2.25 3.73 6.91
CA GLY A 629 -2.70 4.78 7.81
C GLY A 629 -3.23 5.97 7.05
N ASN A 630 -2.53 6.41 6.01
CA ASN A 630 -2.93 7.62 5.27
C ASN A 630 -4.10 7.39 4.31
N ALA A 631 -4.35 6.14 3.92
CA ALA A 631 -5.56 5.79 3.19
C ALA A 631 -6.82 6.00 4.06
N PHE A 632 -6.71 5.76 5.38
CA PHE A 632 -7.85 5.79 6.32
C PHE A 632 -7.91 7.04 7.22
N LEU A 633 -6.77 7.59 7.61
CA LEU A 633 -6.62 8.66 8.59
C LEU A 633 -6.21 10.00 7.95
N GLY A 634 -5.97 10.03 6.64
CA GLY A 634 -5.43 11.22 5.95
C GLY A 634 -3.96 11.47 6.29
N GLY A 635 -3.42 12.62 5.90
CA GLY A 635 -2.03 13.02 6.20
C GLY A 635 -1.20 13.33 4.96
N LEU A 636 0.02 13.83 5.18
CA LEU A 636 0.90 14.31 4.10
C LEU A 636 1.19 13.23 3.05
N HIS A 637 1.24 11.94 3.40
CA HIS A 637 1.42 10.85 2.42
C HIS A 637 0.13 10.38 1.71
N ALA A 638 -1.00 11.09 1.79
CA ALA A 638 -2.24 10.68 1.11
C ALA A 638 -2.18 10.73 -0.44
N TYR A 639 -1.05 11.14 -1.03
CA TYR A 639 -0.81 11.22 -2.48
C TYR A 639 -0.23 9.94 -3.12
N SER A 640 0.06 8.93 -2.30
CA SER A 640 0.69 7.66 -2.73
C SER A 640 -0.33 6.64 -3.21
#